data_AF-A0A8J4ARB2-F1
#
_entry.id   AF-A0A8J4ARB2-F1
#
_cell.length_a   1.000
_cell.length_b   1.000
_cell.length_c   1.000
_cell.angle_alpha   90.00
_cell.angle_beta   90.00
_cell.angle_gamma   90.00
#
_symmetry.space_group_name_H-M   'P 1'
#
loop_
_entity.id
_entity.type
_entity.pdbx_description
1 polymer ?
#
loop_
_entity_poly.entity_id
_entity_poly.type
_entity_poly.pdbx_seq_one_letter_code
_entity_poly.pdbx_strand_id
1 'polypeptide(L)'
;MSSTMSGSVFTPQRDKDTQNTTHLGLECKEPSRAARDAVPGGPEVSDAGASPGAAAVSKILEEQDLIDIPRLYRRLRIYALAYNIPAQTARQMEELIATPIAVRLLQLPRARLHDFLVLDAYKPKMHVMYDKYLSGVTADFALNVRRAPAPADPAALPSRCPALWTAFKASAAALSGTTPYSPYEVQALCTQFGTELPQPLLDRFHGAGVAAVEWQESRPGFPTEKEGAQGVGQQAGGKVAVATGPLISASLVETPLMQRFQQLAVEAQVEALRNTRLTNFESDTQTPPPPATVREAAAAAAAAISSGAQTEAPTLMSHSFTKIRGQCDEAGSSGNNNNNTCDGSNHSVPQPQPQPQPQPQPQPQPQGPTACPAESGSGSGSRSLTSASSQTHPLTQPVHDGGVQAMPFDRTERLANSLAQLVITVERINRLKHGCHVALFAGRRSSDLLYLLIQNLYCAVHLHGYCGTSSLYVVAVLGREWTSMGVPERECWGGVGRLVGTHAHEQVSALQQLLASYDIEAGRRCGLHHGVLVTPLLAHLLFLAANGGGGADGGGATALADTFTTAAFLAVSRCAAVPAAFRQDVEAAFGWHIPEYARCFDLFRIWRLDSGNYEQVSEQVVVAWEGRCGELQAQGYPPLAPLELMNSNLSSVDDIAAVSSLHPRIKPTTLAFGTLADGFLPFLEPDCGDEAAAAVDGTELKKEKARAATAAAAGAGAGAVAGADAPVRPTITLASVVMKLVQARPPRQIPTGGGGGGGGGDKMPVCAIKLGDDGGGGGGKVQVDPRLDHDVAMKALHAAVEMARGSATSVLDSDAVSAVLAEAYDMVTRRGVLMAVPPQ
;
A
#
# COMPACT_ATOMS: atom_id res chain seq x y z
N MET A 1 -6.45 55.21 45.40
CA MET A 1 -7.83 55.02 45.93
C MET A 1 -8.66 54.49 44.77
N SER A 2 -8.67 53.19 44.42
CA SER A 2 -9.00 51.94 45.15
C SER A 2 -10.46 51.55 44.98
N SER A 3 -10.73 50.46 44.25
CA SER A 3 -11.87 49.52 44.38
C SER A 3 -11.89 48.61 43.13
N THR A 4 -11.14 47.51 43.12
CA THR A 4 -11.52 46.11 43.46
C THR A 4 -12.28 45.34 42.38
N MET A 5 -11.62 44.26 41.96
CA MET A 5 -12.10 43.15 41.16
C MET A 5 -13.15 42.31 41.89
N SER A 6 -14.05 41.69 41.12
CA SER A 6 -14.64 40.39 41.44
C SER A 6 -14.78 39.61 40.13
N GLY A 7 -14.01 38.53 40.02
CA GLY A 7 -14.13 37.57 38.94
C GLY A 7 -15.34 36.65 39.14
N SER A 8 -15.99 36.28 38.04
CA SER A 8 -16.92 35.16 38.00
C SER A 8 -16.46 34.21 36.89
N VAL A 9 -16.32 32.95 37.28
CA VAL A 9 -15.91 31.82 36.48
C VAL A 9 -17.11 31.36 35.66
N PHE A 10 -17.00 31.38 34.33
CA PHE A 10 -18.04 30.90 33.43
C PHE A 10 -17.71 29.46 33.01
N THR A 11 -18.45 28.50 33.57
CA THR A 11 -18.56 27.12 33.08
C THR A 11 -19.47 27.08 31.86
N PRO A 12 -19.08 26.48 30.71
CA PRO A 12 -19.99 26.32 29.59
C PRO A 12 -20.95 25.16 29.86
N GLN A 13 -22.20 25.53 30.11
CA GLN A 13 -23.36 24.67 30.15
C GLN A 13 -23.68 24.23 28.71
N ARG A 14 -23.65 22.92 28.47
CA ARG A 14 -24.00 22.31 27.17
C ARG A 14 -25.52 22.31 27.04
N ASP A 15 -26.05 23.23 26.25
CA ASP A 15 -27.45 23.23 25.86
C ASP A 15 -27.76 21.99 25.01
N LYS A 16 -28.64 21.16 25.57
CA LYS A 16 -29.51 20.26 24.83
C LYS A 16 -30.64 21.13 24.31
N ASP A 17 -30.83 21.16 22.99
CA ASP A 17 -32.15 21.13 22.33
C ASP A 17 -32.02 21.52 20.86
N THR A 18 -32.11 20.53 19.98
CA THR A 18 -32.81 20.63 18.69
C THR A 18 -32.99 19.22 18.10
N GLN A 19 -34.00 18.52 18.61
CA GLN A 19 -34.65 17.43 17.88
C GLN A 19 -35.71 18.05 16.97
N ASN A 20 -35.47 18.03 15.67
CA ASN A 20 -36.53 18.05 14.66
C ASN A 20 -35.97 17.53 13.33
N THR A 21 -35.90 16.20 13.21
CA THR A 21 -35.81 15.52 11.92
C THR A 21 -37.09 14.71 11.74
N THR A 22 -37.87 15.17 10.77
CA THR A 22 -39.04 14.51 10.21
C THR A 22 -38.69 13.09 9.78
N HIS A 23 -39.41 12.12 10.36
CA HIS A 23 -39.44 10.72 9.93
C HIS A 23 -39.94 10.63 8.48
N LEU A 24 -39.06 10.28 7.54
CA LEU A 24 -39.44 9.55 6.34
C LEU A 24 -39.07 8.09 6.59
N GLY A 25 -40.09 7.29 6.94
CA GLY A 25 -39.97 5.85 7.07
C GLY A 25 -39.75 5.22 5.69
N LEU A 26 -38.50 4.85 5.40
CA LEU A 26 -38.20 3.80 4.43
C LEU A 26 -37.92 2.53 5.24
N GLU A 27 -38.92 1.66 5.30
CA GLU A 27 -38.75 0.29 5.76
C GLU A 27 -37.74 -0.42 4.86
N CYS A 28 -36.50 -0.58 5.33
CA CYS A 28 -35.61 -1.61 4.81
C CYS A 28 -36.22 -2.96 5.13
N LYS A 29 -36.95 -3.55 4.18
CA LYS A 29 -37.35 -4.96 4.24
C LYS A 29 -36.10 -5.82 4.38
N GLU A 30 -35.99 -6.52 5.51
CA GLU A 30 -35.03 -7.60 5.67
C GLU A 30 -35.21 -8.62 4.52
N PRO A 31 -34.14 -8.97 3.78
CA PRO A 31 -34.24 -10.04 2.81
C PRO A 31 -34.42 -11.37 3.55
N SER A 32 -35.43 -12.12 3.11
CA SER A 32 -35.81 -13.43 3.62
C SER A 32 -34.59 -14.37 3.71
N ARG A 33 -34.51 -15.10 4.83
CA ARG A 33 -33.48 -16.10 5.17
C ARG A 33 -33.43 -17.29 4.22
N ALA A 34 -34.34 -17.38 3.23
CA ALA A 34 -34.47 -18.51 2.30
C ALA A 34 -33.74 -18.32 0.95
N ALA A 35 -33.05 -17.19 0.72
CA ALA A 35 -32.36 -16.92 -0.55
C ALA A 35 -30.83 -17.13 -0.50
N ARG A 36 -30.28 -17.74 0.57
CA ARG A 36 -28.82 -17.86 0.76
C ARG A 36 -28.15 -19.09 0.12
N ASP A 37 -28.90 -20.06 -0.43
CA ASP A 37 -28.32 -21.32 -0.93
C ASP A 37 -28.60 -21.63 -2.42
N ALA A 38 -28.94 -20.64 -3.24
CA ALA A 38 -29.14 -20.85 -4.68
C ALA A 38 -28.16 -20.00 -5.51
N VAL A 39 -26.93 -20.50 -5.64
CA VAL A 39 -26.06 -20.12 -6.77
C VAL A 39 -26.59 -20.86 -8.01
N PRO A 40 -26.98 -20.20 -9.11
CA PRO A 40 -27.30 -20.89 -10.34
C PRO A 40 -26.01 -21.52 -10.88
N GLY A 41 -26.01 -22.84 -11.07
CA GLY A 41 -24.91 -23.56 -11.68
C GLY A 41 -24.54 -22.93 -13.02
N GLY A 42 -23.33 -22.36 -13.09
CA GLY A 42 -22.71 -21.99 -14.35
C GLY A 42 -22.46 -23.22 -15.21
N PRO A 43 -22.34 -23.07 -16.54
CA PRO A 43 -22.05 -24.19 -17.42
C PRO A 43 -20.74 -24.85 -17.01
N GLU A 44 -20.76 -26.18 -16.84
CA GLU A 44 -19.56 -27.01 -16.67
C GLU A 44 -18.61 -26.72 -17.84
N VAL A 45 -17.56 -25.96 -17.56
CA VAL A 45 -16.40 -25.89 -18.44
C VAL A 45 -15.66 -27.21 -18.26
N SER A 46 -15.71 -28.05 -19.28
CA SER A 46 -14.97 -29.29 -19.32
C SER A 46 -13.47 -29.00 -19.18
N ASP A 47 -12.90 -29.51 -18.09
CA ASP A 47 -11.50 -29.38 -17.70
C ASP A 47 -10.62 -30.29 -18.60
N ALA A 48 -10.51 -29.93 -19.87
CA ALA A 48 -9.72 -30.65 -20.86
C ALA A 48 -8.44 -29.86 -21.15
N GLY A 49 -7.42 -30.05 -20.30
CA GLY A 49 -6.05 -29.60 -20.63
C GLY A 49 -5.16 -29.13 -19.49
N ALA A 50 -5.49 -29.34 -18.22
CA ALA A 50 -4.53 -29.08 -17.15
C ALA A 50 -3.35 -30.05 -17.27
N SER A 51 -2.18 -29.53 -17.65
CA SER A 51 -0.92 -30.30 -17.65
C SER A 51 -0.74 -30.97 -16.28
N PRO A 52 -0.33 -32.24 -16.19
CA PRO A 52 -0.08 -32.93 -14.92
C PRO A 52 0.86 -32.17 -13.97
N GLY A 53 1.71 -31.29 -14.52
CA GLY A 53 2.57 -30.40 -13.74
C GLY A 53 1.83 -29.26 -13.03
N ALA A 54 0.71 -28.74 -13.57
CA ALA A 54 -0.03 -27.64 -12.95
C ALA A 54 -0.82 -28.10 -11.71
N ALA A 55 -1.42 -29.30 -11.76
CA ALA A 55 -2.14 -29.88 -10.62
C ALA A 55 -1.20 -30.30 -9.47
N ALA A 56 0.00 -30.81 -9.78
CA ALA A 56 1.01 -31.13 -8.79
C ALA A 56 1.59 -29.88 -8.11
N VAL A 57 1.79 -28.79 -8.87
CA VAL A 57 2.21 -27.50 -8.32
C VAL A 57 1.12 -26.87 -7.45
N SER A 58 -0.17 -26.96 -7.85
CA SER A 58 -1.30 -26.46 -7.03
C SER A 58 -1.36 -27.16 -5.67
N LYS A 59 -1.24 -28.49 -5.65
CA LYS A 59 -1.34 -29.27 -4.40
C LYS A 59 -0.16 -29.02 -3.44
N ILE A 60 1.06 -28.86 -3.97
CA ILE A 60 2.25 -28.51 -3.17
C ILE A 60 2.16 -27.07 -2.63
N LEU A 61 1.59 -26.14 -3.39
CA LEU A 61 1.35 -24.77 -2.92
C LEU A 61 0.24 -24.73 -1.85
N GLU A 62 -0.82 -25.53 -2.01
CA GLU A 62 -1.94 -25.60 -1.07
C GLU A 62 -1.55 -26.15 0.33
N GLU A 63 -0.69 -27.18 0.39
CA GLU A 63 -0.22 -27.75 1.68
C GLU A 63 0.84 -26.87 2.37
N GLN A 64 1.61 -26.06 1.62
CA GLN A 64 2.61 -25.12 2.16
C GLN A 64 2.04 -23.75 2.56
N ASP A 65 0.73 -23.54 2.41
CA ASP A 65 0.08 -22.24 2.56
C ASP A 65 -0.56 -21.98 3.95
N LEU A 66 -0.66 -22.99 4.82
CA LEU A 66 -1.18 -22.85 6.17
C LEU A 66 -0.14 -22.26 7.13
N ILE A 67 -0.61 -21.42 8.05
CA ILE A 67 0.23 -20.87 9.11
C ILE A 67 0.30 -21.85 10.28
N ASP A 68 1.52 -22.26 10.63
CA ASP A 68 1.79 -22.99 11.87
C ASP A 68 1.77 -21.98 13.03
N ILE A 69 0.62 -21.90 13.71
CA ILE A 69 0.38 -20.92 14.78
C ILE A 69 1.36 -21.12 15.95
N PRO A 70 1.54 -22.33 16.53
CA PRO A 70 2.55 -22.54 17.58
C PRO A 70 3.95 -22.07 17.17
N ARG A 71 4.38 -22.37 15.94
CA ARG A 71 5.68 -21.92 15.43
C ARG A 71 5.72 -20.41 15.22
N LEU A 72 4.64 -19.77 14.77
CA LEU A 72 4.55 -18.32 14.63
C LEU A 72 4.86 -17.61 15.95
N TYR A 73 4.22 -18.02 17.06
CA TYR A 73 4.50 -17.45 18.39
C TYR A 73 5.96 -17.64 18.80
N ARG A 74 6.51 -18.85 18.60
CA ARG A 74 7.91 -19.14 18.93
C ARG A 74 8.86 -18.23 18.15
N ARG A 75 8.66 -18.11 16.83
CA ARG A 75 9.51 -17.28 15.97
C ARG A 75 9.38 -15.80 16.29
N LEU A 76 8.18 -15.29 16.60
CA LEU A 76 8.02 -13.90 17.05
C LEU A 76 8.85 -13.58 18.29
N ARG A 77 8.91 -14.49 19.27
CA ARG A 77 9.76 -14.33 20.47
C ARG A 77 11.24 -14.33 20.13
N ILE A 78 11.68 -15.22 19.24
CA ILE A 78 13.06 -15.28 18.77
C ILE A 78 13.44 -13.98 18.05
N TYR A 79 12.60 -13.49 17.14
CA TYR A 79 12.79 -12.20 16.48
C TYR A 79 12.81 -11.04 17.49
N ALA A 80 11.90 -11.04 18.47
CA ALA A 80 11.86 -10.01 19.49
C ALA A 80 13.16 -9.95 20.31
N LEU A 81 13.69 -11.10 20.72
CA LEU A 81 14.96 -11.19 21.42
C LEU A 81 16.13 -10.77 20.53
N ALA A 82 16.16 -11.25 19.29
CA ALA A 82 17.29 -11.05 18.40
C ALA A 82 17.45 -9.58 17.95
N TYR A 83 16.33 -8.89 17.77
CA TYR A 83 16.28 -7.51 17.31
C TYR A 83 16.05 -6.50 18.45
N ASN A 84 16.16 -6.94 19.71
CA ASN A 84 15.97 -6.11 20.89
C ASN A 84 14.63 -5.35 20.90
N ILE A 85 13.56 -6.02 20.46
CA ILE A 85 12.21 -5.48 20.55
C ILE A 85 11.85 -5.39 22.04
N PRO A 86 11.37 -4.23 22.54
CA PRO A 86 11.00 -4.11 23.95
C PRO A 86 9.96 -5.17 24.34
N ALA A 87 10.12 -5.77 25.53
CA ALA A 87 9.25 -6.86 25.97
C ALA A 87 7.76 -6.49 26.00
N GLN A 88 7.44 -5.22 26.29
CA GLN A 88 6.08 -4.71 26.20
C GLN A 88 5.57 -4.74 24.75
N THR A 89 6.34 -4.24 23.80
CA THR A 89 5.97 -4.19 22.38
C THR A 89 5.87 -5.60 21.76
N ALA A 90 6.74 -6.52 22.16
CA ALA A 90 6.64 -7.92 21.77
C ALA A 90 5.34 -8.58 22.29
N ARG A 91 4.98 -8.32 23.56
CA ARG A 91 3.71 -8.80 24.13
C ARG A 91 2.48 -8.23 23.43
N GLN A 92 2.51 -6.96 23.00
CA GLN A 92 1.40 -6.36 22.24
C GLN A 92 1.09 -7.14 20.95
N MET A 93 2.12 -7.55 20.21
CA MET A 93 1.91 -8.39 19.01
C MET A 93 1.36 -9.77 19.38
N GLU A 94 1.91 -10.43 20.41
CA GLU A 94 1.39 -11.72 20.89
C GLU A 94 -0.08 -11.63 21.33
N GLU A 95 -0.45 -10.59 22.08
CA GLU A 95 -1.82 -10.30 22.52
C GLU A 95 -2.75 -10.07 21.32
N LEU A 96 -2.30 -9.32 20.31
CA LEU A 96 -3.08 -9.10 19.09
C LEU A 96 -3.35 -10.40 18.34
N ILE A 97 -2.32 -11.21 18.08
CA ILE A 97 -2.49 -12.47 17.32
C ILE A 97 -3.25 -13.54 18.11
N ALA A 98 -3.38 -13.36 19.44
CA ALA A 98 -4.24 -14.17 20.30
C ALA A 98 -5.72 -13.73 20.27
N THR A 99 -6.05 -12.56 19.70
CA THR A 99 -7.44 -12.12 19.59
C THR A 99 -8.26 -13.09 18.72
N PRO A 100 -9.56 -13.29 19.01
CA PRO A 100 -10.41 -14.20 18.23
C PRO A 100 -10.42 -13.89 16.72
N ILE A 101 -10.39 -12.60 16.35
CA ILE A 101 -10.35 -12.19 14.95
C ILE A 101 -9.00 -12.55 14.30
N ALA A 102 -7.88 -12.27 14.96
CA ALA A 102 -6.56 -12.59 14.39
C ALA A 102 -6.34 -14.10 14.25
N VAL A 103 -6.75 -14.91 15.24
CA VAL A 103 -6.70 -16.38 15.15
C VAL A 103 -7.50 -16.87 13.96
N ARG A 104 -8.71 -16.34 13.75
CA ARG A 104 -9.55 -16.68 12.60
C ARG A 104 -8.84 -16.34 11.28
N LEU A 105 -8.22 -15.16 11.19
CA LEU A 105 -7.46 -14.75 9.99
C LEU A 105 -6.25 -15.66 9.73
N LEU A 106 -5.51 -16.04 10.77
CA LEU A 106 -4.37 -16.96 10.66
C LEU A 106 -4.78 -18.35 10.17
N GLN A 107 -6.03 -18.75 10.41
CA GLN A 107 -6.62 -20.01 9.95
C GLN A 107 -7.28 -19.92 8.57
N LEU A 108 -7.39 -18.72 7.98
CA LEU A 108 -8.00 -18.57 6.65
C LEU A 108 -7.12 -19.20 5.57
N PRO A 109 -7.68 -20.06 4.71
CA PRO A 109 -6.98 -20.53 3.52
C PRO A 109 -6.56 -19.36 2.64
N ARG A 110 -5.36 -19.42 2.04
CA ARG A 110 -4.84 -18.34 1.18
C ARG A 110 -5.80 -17.98 0.05
N ALA A 111 -6.45 -18.96 -0.57
CA ALA A 111 -7.46 -18.74 -1.61
C ALA A 111 -8.58 -17.80 -1.15
N ARG A 112 -9.05 -17.91 0.10
CA ARG A 112 -10.12 -17.06 0.66
C ARG A 112 -9.72 -15.61 0.87
N LEU A 113 -8.41 -15.31 0.89
CA LEU A 113 -7.89 -13.95 0.92
C LEU A 113 -7.98 -13.28 -0.46
N HIS A 114 -8.12 -14.07 -1.54
CA HIS A 114 -8.26 -13.59 -2.91
C HIS A 114 -9.72 -13.47 -3.37
N ASP A 115 -10.71 -13.76 -2.50
CA ASP A 115 -12.14 -13.57 -2.78
C ASP A 115 -12.51 -12.10 -3.03
N PHE A 116 -11.68 -11.17 -2.57
CA PHE A 116 -11.88 -9.72 -2.72
C PHE A 116 -10.78 -9.10 -3.56
N LEU A 117 -11.14 -8.05 -4.29
CA LEU A 117 -10.15 -7.20 -4.94
C LEU A 117 -9.41 -6.38 -3.90
N VAL A 118 -8.09 -6.31 -4.05
CA VAL A 118 -7.28 -5.42 -3.22
C VAL A 118 -7.44 -4.00 -3.73
N LEU A 119 -8.35 -3.23 -3.13
CA LEU A 119 -8.67 -1.86 -3.56
C LEU A 119 -8.38 -0.84 -2.46
N ASP A 120 -7.96 0.35 -2.88
CA ASP A 120 -7.87 1.54 -2.03
C ASP A 120 -9.15 2.38 -2.12
N ALA A 121 -9.51 3.07 -1.04
CA ALA A 121 -10.77 3.79 -0.87
C ALA A 121 -10.96 4.96 -1.84
N TYR A 122 -9.88 5.48 -2.45
CA TYR A 122 -10.00 6.51 -3.47
C TYR A 122 -10.63 5.99 -4.77
N LYS A 123 -10.50 4.69 -5.07
CA LYS A 123 -11.00 4.08 -6.32
C LYS A 123 -12.52 4.20 -6.48
N PRO A 124 -13.35 3.79 -5.50
CA PRO A 124 -14.80 3.97 -5.57
C PRO A 124 -15.23 5.40 -5.91
N LYS A 125 -14.66 6.43 -5.27
CA LYS A 125 -15.00 7.83 -5.53
C LYS A 125 -14.61 8.28 -6.94
N MET A 126 -13.45 7.86 -7.42
CA MET A 126 -13.07 8.12 -8.81
C MET A 126 -13.98 7.37 -9.77
N HIS A 127 -14.44 6.17 -9.42
CA HIS A 127 -15.37 5.42 -10.26
C HIS A 127 -16.73 6.09 -10.37
N VAL A 128 -17.23 6.73 -9.30
CA VAL A 128 -18.43 7.58 -9.38
C VAL A 128 -18.21 8.73 -10.36
N MET A 129 -17.05 9.39 -10.34
CA MET A 129 -16.71 10.42 -11.32
C MET A 129 -16.61 9.84 -12.75
N TYR A 130 -15.92 8.72 -12.93
CA TYR A 130 -15.75 8.08 -14.24
C TYR A 130 -17.09 7.67 -14.81
N ASP A 131 -17.97 7.15 -13.97
CA ASP A 131 -19.31 6.77 -14.37
C ASP A 131 -20.13 7.96 -14.84
N LYS A 132 -20.11 9.04 -14.06
CA LYS A 132 -20.90 10.22 -14.32
C LYS A 132 -20.41 10.99 -15.54
N TYR A 133 -19.09 11.08 -15.75
CA TYR A 133 -18.52 12.03 -16.71
C TYR A 133 -17.62 11.41 -17.78
N LEU A 134 -17.11 10.19 -17.59
CA LEU A 134 -16.16 9.52 -18.49
C LEU A 134 -16.63 8.10 -18.89
N SER A 135 -17.93 7.83 -18.87
CA SER A 135 -18.48 6.48 -19.08
C SER A 135 -18.18 5.88 -20.45
N GLY A 136 -17.82 6.72 -21.44
CA GLY A 136 -17.41 6.27 -22.77
C GLY A 136 -15.89 6.17 -22.97
N VAL A 137 -15.09 6.54 -21.97
CA VAL A 137 -13.64 6.53 -22.08
C VAL A 137 -13.11 5.10 -21.93
N THR A 138 -12.20 4.73 -22.82
CA THR A 138 -11.36 3.54 -22.65
C THR A 138 -9.94 3.94 -22.25
N ALA A 139 -9.24 3.09 -21.53
CA ALA A 139 -7.91 3.38 -21.05
C ALA A 139 -7.02 2.14 -21.03
N ASP A 140 -5.71 2.40 -21.07
CA ASP A 140 -4.67 1.41 -20.84
C ASP A 140 -4.00 1.73 -19.50
N PHE A 141 -3.93 0.72 -18.63
CA PHE A 141 -3.11 0.74 -17.43
C PHE A 141 -1.90 -0.16 -17.60
N ALA A 142 -0.70 0.37 -17.42
CA ALA A 142 0.53 -0.38 -17.55
C ALA A 142 1.22 -0.57 -16.19
N LEU A 143 1.59 -1.80 -15.87
CA LEU A 143 2.44 -2.14 -14.73
C LEU A 143 3.91 -1.94 -15.12
N ASN A 144 4.57 -1.01 -14.44
CA ASN A 144 6.00 -0.76 -14.55
C ASN A 144 6.72 -1.22 -13.27
N VAL A 145 7.67 -2.14 -13.44
CA VAL A 145 8.53 -2.66 -12.38
C VAL A 145 9.82 -1.82 -12.37
N ARG A 146 9.83 -0.77 -11.55
CA ARG A 146 10.95 0.19 -11.47
C ARG A 146 12.20 -0.42 -10.83
N ARG A 147 11.99 -1.30 -9.85
CA ARG A 147 13.05 -2.06 -9.20
C ARG A 147 12.51 -3.40 -8.77
N ALA A 148 13.17 -4.47 -9.17
CA ALA A 148 12.96 -5.80 -8.62
C ALA A 148 14.32 -6.37 -8.19
N PRO A 149 14.36 -7.17 -7.11
CA PRO A 149 15.54 -7.96 -6.81
C PRO A 149 15.84 -8.91 -7.96
N ALA A 150 17.12 -9.24 -8.18
CA ALA A 150 17.53 -10.03 -9.33
C ALA A 150 16.70 -11.30 -9.55
N PRO A 151 16.36 -12.12 -8.51
CA PRO A 151 15.47 -13.29 -8.64
C PRO A 151 14.06 -13.00 -9.16
N ALA A 152 13.56 -11.77 -8.99
CA ALA A 152 12.22 -11.32 -9.34
C ALA A 152 12.17 -10.41 -10.59
N ASP A 153 13.30 -10.21 -11.27
CA ASP A 153 13.35 -9.43 -12.51
C ASP A 153 12.35 -9.99 -13.56
N PRO A 154 11.33 -9.22 -14.00
CA PRO A 154 10.34 -9.66 -14.98
C PRO A 154 10.94 -10.13 -16.32
N ALA A 155 12.11 -9.63 -16.71
CA ALA A 155 12.76 -10.03 -17.96
C ALA A 155 13.36 -11.45 -17.85
N ALA A 156 14.01 -11.75 -16.73
CA ALA A 156 14.70 -13.02 -16.50
C ALA A 156 13.82 -14.09 -15.83
N LEU A 157 12.78 -13.69 -15.09
CA LEU A 157 11.94 -14.61 -14.33
C LEU A 157 11.22 -15.67 -15.18
N PRO A 158 10.68 -15.37 -16.39
CA PRO A 158 10.03 -16.37 -17.23
C PRO A 158 10.93 -17.54 -17.62
N SER A 159 12.24 -17.30 -17.82
CA SER A 159 13.20 -18.34 -18.17
C SER A 159 13.81 -19.01 -16.94
N ARG A 160 14.06 -18.25 -15.86
CA ARG A 160 14.67 -18.75 -14.62
C ARG A 160 13.72 -19.59 -13.76
N CYS A 161 12.48 -19.15 -13.60
CA CYS A 161 11.47 -19.84 -12.79
C CYS A 161 10.13 -19.93 -13.57
N PRO A 162 10.06 -20.74 -14.65
CA PRO A 162 8.90 -20.78 -15.55
C PRO A 162 7.59 -21.19 -14.86
N ALA A 163 7.66 -22.06 -13.85
CA ALA A 163 6.50 -22.49 -13.08
C ALA A 163 5.89 -21.31 -12.29
N LEU A 164 6.73 -20.57 -11.57
CA LEU A 164 6.31 -19.41 -10.78
C LEU A 164 5.74 -18.29 -11.67
N TRP A 165 6.39 -18.03 -12.82
CA TRP A 165 5.86 -17.08 -13.80
C TRP A 165 4.50 -17.51 -14.37
N THR A 166 4.33 -18.81 -14.66
CA THR A 166 3.06 -19.37 -15.15
C THR A 166 1.95 -19.21 -14.11
N ALA A 167 2.23 -19.53 -12.84
CA ALA A 167 1.30 -19.35 -11.73
C ALA A 167 0.89 -17.87 -11.57
N PHE A 168 1.85 -16.95 -11.69
CA PHE A 168 1.55 -15.53 -11.65
C PHE A 168 0.67 -15.05 -12.82
N LYS A 169 0.93 -15.51 -14.05
CA LYS A 169 0.06 -15.17 -15.19
C LYS A 169 -1.36 -15.72 -15.00
N ALA A 170 -1.50 -16.95 -14.52
CA ALA A 170 -2.80 -17.53 -14.21
C ALA A 170 -3.52 -16.75 -13.11
N SER A 171 -2.79 -16.36 -12.07
CA SER A 171 -3.27 -15.47 -11.01
C SER A 171 -3.74 -14.14 -11.61
N ALA A 172 -2.91 -13.42 -12.35
CA ALA A 172 -3.28 -12.15 -12.99
C ALA A 172 -4.51 -12.29 -13.90
N ALA A 173 -4.62 -13.38 -14.67
CA ALA A 173 -5.79 -13.66 -15.50
C ALA A 173 -7.06 -13.88 -14.66
N ALA A 174 -6.97 -14.52 -13.50
CA ALA A 174 -8.11 -14.75 -12.61
C ALA A 174 -8.73 -13.44 -12.03
N LEU A 175 -8.03 -12.30 -12.12
CA LEU A 175 -8.60 -11.01 -11.73
C LEU A 175 -9.87 -10.66 -12.52
N SER A 176 -9.92 -10.99 -13.82
CA SER A 176 -11.08 -10.69 -14.66
C SER A 176 -12.35 -11.43 -14.23
N GLY A 177 -12.19 -12.58 -13.55
CA GLY A 177 -13.28 -13.35 -12.97
C GLY A 177 -13.70 -12.89 -11.56
N THR A 178 -13.01 -11.91 -10.98
CA THR A 178 -13.35 -11.42 -9.63
C THR A 178 -14.39 -10.30 -9.73
N THR A 179 -15.54 -10.49 -9.07
CA THR A 179 -16.60 -9.49 -9.03
C THR A 179 -16.18 -8.28 -8.18
N PRO A 180 -16.12 -7.06 -8.74
CA PRO A 180 -15.79 -5.86 -7.97
C PRO A 180 -16.94 -5.45 -7.04
N TYR A 181 -16.62 -4.86 -5.88
CA TYR A 181 -17.60 -4.25 -4.96
C TYR A 181 -18.66 -5.24 -4.46
N SER A 182 -18.19 -6.31 -3.82
CA SER A 182 -19.02 -7.22 -3.03
C SER A 182 -19.88 -6.47 -1.99
N PRO A 183 -20.93 -7.13 -1.45
CA PRO A 183 -21.80 -6.51 -0.44
C PRO A 183 -21.05 -5.92 0.77
N TYR A 184 -19.95 -6.56 1.20
CA TYR A 184 -19.13 -6.06 2.31
C TYR A 184 -18.33 -4.80 1.95
N GLU A 185 -17.86 -4.69 0.70
CA GLU A 185 -17.19 -3.48 0.21
C GLU A 185 -18.18 -2.33 0.07
N VAL A 186 -19.37 -2.58 -0.47
CA VAL A 186 -20.44 -1.57 -0.56
C VAL A 186 -20.86 -1.09 0.83
N GLN A 187 -21.09 -2.02 1.76
CA GLN A 187 -21.43 -1.69 3.14
C GLN A 187 -20.34 -0.88 3.84
N ALA A 188 -19.06 -1.24 3.65
CA ALA A 188 -17.93 -0.48 4.17
C ALA A 188 -17.87 0.95 3.63
N LEU A 189 -18.12 1.13 2.33
CA LEU A 189 -18.15 2.45 1.70
C LEU A 189 -19.30 3.31 2.24
N CYS A 190 -20.50 2.75 2.39
CA CYS A 190 -21.64 3.47 2.93
C CYS A 190 -21.39 3.87 4.40
N THR A 191 -20.95 2.93 5.24
CA THR A 191 -20.87 3.12 6.70
C THR A 191 -19.64 3.91 7.15
N GLN A 192 -18.47 3.69 6.53
CA GLN A 192 -17.23 4.33 6.95
C GLN A 192 -16.80 5.50 6.07
N PHE A 193 -17.23 5.52 4.81
CA PHE A 193 -16.78 6.49 3.82
C PHE A 193 -17.89 7.44 3.35
N GLY A 194 -19.13 7.24 3.81
CA GLY A 194 -20.31 8.02 3.42
C GLY A 194 -20.53 8.05 1.91
N THR A 195 -20.08 7.01 1.20
CA THR A 195 -20.11 6.94 -0.25
C THR A 195 -21.05 5.84 -0.67
N GLU A 196 -22.15 6.21 -1.33
CA GLU A 196 -23.06 5.27 -1.96
C GLU A 196 -22.63 5.07 -3.41
N LEU A 197 -22.44 3.81 -3.81
CA LEU A 197 -22.23 3.47 -5.21
C LEU A 197 -23.59 3.34 -5.91
N PRO A 198 -23.87 4.11 -6.97
CA PRO A 198 -25.14 3.98 -7.70
C PRO A 198 -25.34 2.56 -8.23
N GLN A 199 -26.55 2.01 -8.12
CA GLN A 199 -26.85 0.67 -8.62
C GLN A 199 -26.46 0.47 -10.10
N PRO A 200 -26.70 1.42 -11.03
CA PRO A 200 -26.25 1.26 -12.41
C PRO A 200 -24.73 1.13 -12.57
N LEU A 201 -23.96 1.73 -11.65
CA LEU A 201 -22.50 1.61 -11.62
C LEU A 201 -22.09 0.21 -11.14
N LEU A 202 -22.73 -0.33 -10.10
CA LEU A 202 -22.52 -1.71 -9.66
C LEU A 202 -22.87 -2.71 -10.77
N ASP A 203 -23.99 -2.52 -11.46
CA ASP A 203 -24.41 -3.39 -12.56
C ASP A 203 -23.38 -3.41 -13.70
N ARG A 204 -22.80 -2.25 -14.04
CA ARG A 204 -21.69 -2.18 -15.01
C ARG A 204 -20.42 -2.86 -14.50
N PHE A 205 -20.08 -2.73 -13.21
CA PHE A 205 -18.94 -3.45 -12.64
C PHE A 205 -19.13 -4.96 -12.70
N HIS A 206 -20.32 -5.44 -12.36
CA HIS A 206 -20.62 -6.87 -12.39
C HIS A 206 -20.69 -7.41 -13.83
N GLY A 207 -21.15 -6.60 -14.78
CA GLY A 207 -21.20 -6.96 -16.20
C GLY A 207 -19.84 -6.92 -16.91
N ALA A 208 -19.00 -5.92 -16.61
CA ALA A 208 -17.71 -5.73 -17.28
C ALA A 208 -16.54 -6.41 -16.55
N GLY A 209 -16.63 -6.57 -15.23
CA GLY A 209 -15.56 -7.10 -14.40
C GLY A 209 -14.28 -6.25 -14.40
N VAL A 210 -13.18 -6.88 -13.99
CA VAL A 210 -11.83 -6.31 -14.10
C VAL A 210 -11.31 -6.54 -15.51
N ALA A 211 -10.68 -5.53 -16.12
CA ALA A 211 -10.09 -5.67 -17.45
C ALA A 211 -9.03 -6.79 -17.50
N ALA A 212 -9.00 -7.52 -18.61
CA ALA A 212 -7.99 -8.55 -18.83
C ALA A 212 -6.58 -7.95 -18.90
N VAL A 213 -5.60 -8.69 -18.39
CA VAL A 213 -4.18 -8.30 -18.40
C VAL A 213 -3.46 -9.02 -19.54
N GLU A 214 -2.87 -8.23 -20.43
CA GLU A 214 -2.01 -8.71 -21.52
C GLU A 214 -0.54 -8.41 -21.22
N TRP A 215 0.36 -9.24 -21.73
CA TRP A 215 1.81 -9.05 -21.60
C TRP A 215 2.38 -8.59 -22.93
N GLN A 216 2.95 -7.40 -22.95
CA GLN A 216 3.52 -6.78 -24.14
C GLN A 216 5.03 -6.60 -23.96
N GLU A 217 5.79 -6.68 -25.04
CA GLU A 217 7.23 -6.36 -25.00
C GLU A 217 7.41 -4.85 -24.76
N SER A 218 8.21 -4.50 -23.76
CA SER A 218 8.69 -3.12 -23.59
C SER A 218 9.72 -2.81 -24.66
N ARG A 219 9.70 -1.58 -25.17
CA ARG A 219 10.78 -1.12 -26.04
C ARG A 219 11.97 -0.73 -25.18
N PRO A 220 13.21 -1.12 -25.54
CA PRO A 220 14.40 -0.67 -24.83
C PRO A 220 14.52 0.85 -25.02
N GLY A 221 14.28 1.64 -23.97
CA GLY A 221 14.24 3.10 -24.18
C GLY A 221 14.01 4.01 -22.99
N PHE A 222 13.86 3.55 -21.76
CA PHE A 222 13.81 4.47 -20.61
C PHE A 222 14.82 4.06 -19.54
N PRO A 223 15.88 4.85 -19.28
CA PRO A 223 16.71 4.65 -18.11
C PRO A 223 15.84 4.88 -16.88
N THR A 224 15.56 3.81 -16.12
CA THR A 224 14.97 3.95 -14.80
C THR A 224 16.04 4.45 -13.83
N GLU A 225 15.71 5.47 -13.05
CA GLU A 225 16.63 6.16 -12.14
C GLU A 225 17.31 5.22 -11.13
N LYS A 226 18.60 4.95 -11.37
CA LYS A 226 19.74 5.02 -10.43
C LYS A 226 20.91 4.18 -10.94
N GLU A 227 21.40 4.45 -12.16
CA GLU A 227 22.78 4.08 -12.55
C GLU A 227 23.78 5.18 -12.10
N GLY A 228 23.61 5.66 -10.87
CA GLY A 228 24.58 6.50 -10.18
C GLY A 228 25.50 5.61 -9.35
N ALA A 229 26.68 5.33 -9.89
CA ALA A 229 27.80 4.58 -9.32
C ALA A 229 27.65 3.03 -9.27
N GLN A 230 28.28 2.39 -10.26
CA GLN A 230 28.64 0.97 -10.38
C GLN A 230 27.55 0.00 -10.88
N GLY A 231 27.41 -0.06 -12.20
CA GLY A 231 26.80 -1.18 -12.91
C GLY A 231 26.01 -0.74 -14.14
N VAL A 232 26.69 -0.46 -15.25
CA VAL A 232 26.06 -0.20 -16.55
C VAL A 232 25.47 -1.52 -17.04
N GLY A 233 24.18 -1.70 -16.83
CA GLY A 233 23.41 -2.81 -17.34
C GLY A 233 22.21 -2.23 -18.05
N GLN A 234 22.33 -2.00 -19.37
CA GLN A 234 21.17 -1.79 -20.23
C GLN A 234 20.10 -2.80 -19.84
N GLN A 235 18.96 -2.33 -19.32
CA GLN A 235 17.81 -3.21 -19.12
C GLN A 235 17.44 -3.77 -20.49
N ALA A 236 17.78 -5.04 -20.71
CA ALA A 236 17.28 -5.82 -21.83
C ALA A 236 15.75 -5.71 -21.83
N GLY A 237 15.13 -5.52 -23.00
CA GLY A 237 13.68 -5.32 -23.13
C GLY A 237 12.90 -6.26 -22.20
N GLY A 238 12.17 -5.68 -21.25
CA GLY A 238 11.32 -6.41 -20.32
C GLY A 238 9.90 -6.56 -20.85
N LYS A 239 9.05 -7.31 -20.14
CA LYS A 239 7.61 -7.37 -20.43
C LYS A 239 6.85 -6.37 -19.58
N VAL A 240 5.90 -5.66 -20.19
CA VAL A 240 4.93 -4.78 -19.53
C VAL A 240 3.59 -5.48 -19.45
N ALA A 241 2.98 -5.51 -18.27
CA ALA A 241 1.59 -5.93 -18.12
C ALA A 241 0.67 -4.74 -18.45
N VAL A 242 -0.27 -4.91 -19.37
CA VAL A 242 -1.21 -3.87 -19.79
C VAL A 242 -2.63 -4.38 -19.60
N ALA A 243 -3.47 -3.60 -18.94
CA ALA A 243 -4.91 -3.83 -18.92
C ALA A 243 -5.63 -2.77 -19.73
N THR A 244 -6.44 -3.20 -20.68
CA THR A 244 -7.13 -2.34 -21.64
C THR A 244 -8.63 -2.57 -21.56
N GLY A 245 -9.41 -1.49 -21.51
CA GLY A 245 -10.86 -1.59 -21.49
C GLY A 245 -11.55 -0.28 -21.12
N PRO A 246 -12.86 -0.32 -20.79
CA PRO A 246 -13.54 0.82 -20.18
C PRO A 246 -12.75 1.33 -18.97
N LEU A 247 -12.68 2.66 -18.80
CA LEU A 247 -11.86 3.28 -17.75
C LEU A 247 -12.14 2.70 -16.35
N ILE A 248 -13.41 2.44 -16.03
CA ILE A 248 -13.82 1.83 -14.76
C ILE A 248 -13.28 0.40 -14.57
N SER A 249 -13.21 -0.41 -15.63
CA SER A 249 -12.72 -1.80 -15.58
C SER A 249 -11.19 -1.87 -15.64
N ALA A 250 -10.57 -1.02 -16.45
CA ALA A 250 -9.12 -0.95 -16.58
C ALA A 250 -8.46 -0.42 -15.29
N SER A 251 -9.09 0.53 -14.60
CA SER A 251 -8.55 1.11 -13.36
C SER A 251 -8.65 0.18 -12.15
N LEU A 252 -9.54 -0.83 -12.15
CA LEU A 252 -9.69 -1.82 -11.06
C LEU A 252 -8.47 -2.73 -10.91
N VAL A 253 -7.67 -2.89 -11.96
CA VAL A 253 -6.52 -3.80 -11.97
C VAL A 253 -5.32 -3.25 -11.19
N GLU A 254 -5.26 -1.93 -10.95
CA GLU A 254 -4.07 -1.21 -10.48
C GLU A 254 -3.50 -1.83 -9.19
N THR A 255 -4.24 -1.74 -8.09
CA THR A 255 -3.81 -2.21 -6.78
C THR A 255 -3.73 -3.74 -6.71
N PRO A 256 -4.69 -4.53 -7.25
CA PRO A 256 -4.61 -5.99 -7.21
C PRO A 256 -3.41 -6.58 -7.97
N LEU A 257 -3.09 -6.07 -9.17
CA LEU A 257 -1.97 -6.61 -9.95
C LEU A 257 -0.62 -6.24 -9.33
N MET A 258 -0.48 -5.01 -8.81
CA MET A 258 0.71 -4.62 -8.05
C MET A 258 0.93 -5.52 -6.83
N GLN A 259 -0.13 -5.81 -6.08
CA GLN A 259 -0.06 -6.70 -4.93
C GLN A 259 0.33 -8.14 -5.31
N ARG A 260 -0.25 -8.68 -6.40
CA ARG A 260 0.12 -10.03 -6.91
C ARG A 260 1.57 -10.10 -7.38
N PHE A 261 2.07 -9.06 -8.06
CA PHE A 261 3.48 -8.99 -8.44
C PHE A 261 4.39 -8.90 -7.22
N GLN A 262 3.99 -8.17 -6.16
CA GLN A 262 4.76 -8.09 -4.93
C GLN A 262 4.91 -9.47 -4.26
N GLN A 263 3.84 -10.28 -4.20
CA GLN A 263 3.91 -11.65 -3.71
C GLN A 263 4.79 -12.54 -4.59
N LEU A 264 4.66 -12.43 -5.93
CA LEU A 264 5.54 -13.10 -6.88
C LEU A 264 7.02 -12.80 -6.60
N ALA A 265 7.35 -11.52 -6.39
CA ALA A 265 8.72 -11.09 -6.16
C ALA A 265 9.30 -11.65 -4.85
N VAL A 266 8.47 -11.78 -3.81
CA VAL A 266 8.85 -12.45 -2.56
C VAL A 266 9.09 -13.94 -2.80
N GLU A 267 8.17 -14.64 -3.48
CA GLU A 267 8.31 -16.08 -3.76
C GLU A 267 9.52 -16.39 -4.64
N ALA A 268 9.84 -15.56 -5.63
CA ALA A 268 11.01 -15.74 -6.47
C ALA A 268 12.33 -15.65 -5.68
N GLN A 269 12.40 -14.75 -4.68
CA GLN A 269 13.56 -14.65 -3.80
C GLN A 269 13.65 -15.85 -2.84
N VAL A 270 12.52 -16.32 -2.32
CA VAL A 270 12.46 -17.53 -1.48
C VAL A 270 12.99 -18.74 -2.26
N GLU A 271 12.57 -18.90 -3.50
CA GLU A 271 13.01 -19.99 -4.36
C GLU A 271 14.52 -19.91 -4.64
N ALA A 272 15.04 -18.72 -4.93
CA ALA A 272 16.48 -18.52 -5.09
C ALA A 272 17.26 -18.89 -3.80
N LEU A 273 16.79 -18.46 -2.63
CA LEU A 273 17.42 -18.77 -1.34
C LEU A 273 17.41 -20.28 -1.02
N ARG A 274 16.33 -20.98 -1.37
CA ARG A 274 16.24 -22.45 -1.24
C ARG A 274 17.28 -23.13 -2.12
N ASN A 275 17.39 -22.71 -3.38
CA ASN A 275 18.31 -23.30 -4.34
C ASN A 275 19.79 -23.07 -3.97
N THR A 276 20.17 -21.86 -3.53
CA THR A 276 21.54 -21.59 -3.07
C THR A 276 21.94 -22.45 -1.87
N ARG A 277 21.01 -22.77 -0.97
CA ARG A 277 21.30 -23.64 0.17
C ARG A 277 21.48 -25.09 -0.26
N LEU A 278 20.64 -25.59 -1.17
CA LEU A 278 20.79 -26.94 -1.73
C LEU A 278 22.15 -27.11 -2.40
N THR A 279 22.60 -26.14 -3.21
CA THR A 279 23.91 -26.19 -3.85
C THR A 279 25.07 -26.16 -2.85
N ASN A 280 24.97 -25.36 -1.79
CA ASN A 280 26.00 -25.29 -0.76
C ASN A 280 26.07 -26.59 0.06
N PHE A 281 24.92 -27.22 0.32
CA PHE A 281 24.87 -28.51 1.01
C PHE A 281 25.47 -29.64 0.17
N GLU A 282 25.20 -29.65 -1.14
CA GLU A 282 25.83 -30.59 -2.08
C GLU A 282 27.35 -30.39 -2.16
N SER A 283 27.84 -29.14 -2.10
CA SER A 283 29.28 -28.88 -2.07
C SER A 283 29.94 -29.30 -0.74
N ASP A 284 29.24 -29.14 0.39
CA ASP A 284 29.77 -29.52 1.71
C ASP A 284 29.75 -31.04 1.94
N THR A 285 28.85 -31.77 1.27
CA THR A 285 28.76 -33.23 1.34
C THR A 285 29.69 -33.94 0.35
N GLN A 286 30.21 -33.23 -0.66
CA GLN A 286 31.33 -33.71 -1.46
C GLN A 286 32.61 -33.67 -0.63
N THR A 287 32.90 -34.79 0.08
CA THR A 287 34.20 -35.02 0.73
C THR A 287 35.31 -34.61 -0.24
N PRO A 288 36.20 -33.66 0.11
CA PRO A 288 37.28 -33.26 -0.78
C PRO A 288 38.07 -34.52 -1.15
N PRO A 289 38.47 -34.69 -2.43
CA PRO A 289 39.31 -35.81 -2.80
C PRO A 289 40.52 -35.82 -1.88
N PRO A 290 40.92 -36.98 -1.33
CA PRO A 290 42.04 -37.06 -0.41
C PRO A 290 43.25 -36.35 -1.06
N PRO A 291 44.01 -35.54 -0.30
CA PRO A 291 45.09 -34.75 -0.86
C PRO A 291 46.02 -35.66 -1.67
N ALA A 292 46.62 -35.13 -2.75
CA ALA A 292 47.45 -35.92 -3.67
C ALA A 292 48.50 -36.78 -2.93
N THR A 293 49.00 -36.29 -1.80
CA THR A 293 49.92 -37.00 -0.89
C THR A 293 49.34 -38.27 -0.26
N VAL A 294 48.03 -38.34 0.03
CA VAL A 294 47.36 -39.55 0.53
C VAL A 294 47.07 -40.52 -0.61
N ARG A 295 46.79 -40.03 -1.82
CA ARG A 295 46.68 -40.87 -3.03
C ARG A 295 48.02 -41.46 -3.44
N GLU A 296 49.10 -40.68 -3.36
CA GLU A 296 50.48 -41.13 -3.62
C GLU A 296 50.98 -42.06 -2.51
N ALA A 297 50.65 -41.79 -1.23
CA ALA A 297 50.98 -42.70 -0.13
C ALA A 297 50.20 -44.02 -0.20
N ALA A 298 48.92 -43.99 -0.63
CA ALA A 298 48.14 -45.21 -0.85
C ALA A 298 48.64 -46.01 -2.06
N ALA A 299 49.08 -45.34 -3.14
CA ALA A 299 49.71 -45.97 -4.29
C ALA A 299 51.10 -46.55 -3.94
N ALA A 300 51.89 -45.83 -3.13
CA ALA A 300 53.20 -46.28 -2.64
C ALA A 300 53.06 -47.45 -1.64
N ALA A 301 52.05 -47.43 -0.76
CA ALA A 301 51.75 -48.53 0.15
C ALA A 301 51.27 -49.78 -0.59
N ALA A 302 50.44 -49.64 -1.64
CA ALA A 302 50.05 -50.75 -2.50
C ALA A 302 51.25 -51.34 -3.27
N ALA A 303 52.19 -50.49 -3.71
CA ALA A 303 53.44 -50.93 -4.34
C ALA A 303 54.41 -51.60 -3.35
N ALA A 304 54.46 -51.15 -2.09
CA ALA A 304 55.28 -51.74 -1.02
C ALA A 304 54.75 -53.10 -0.54
N ILE A 305 53.42 -53.27 -0.48
CA ILE A 305 52.78 -54.56 -0.17
C ILE A 305 53.04 -55.60 -1.29
N SER A 306 53.14 -55.17 -2.56
CA SER A 306 53.49 -56.04 -3.67
C SER A 306 54.99 -56.39 -3.77
N SER A 307 55.87 -55.70 -3.04
CA SER A 307 57.32 -55.88 -3.14
C SER A 307 57.98 -56.54 -1.93
N GLY A 308 57.22 -56.87 -0.88
CA GLY A 308 57.69 -57.72 0.22
C GLY A 308 58.87 -57.16 1.02
N ALA A 309 59.03 -55.83 1.07
CA ALA A 309 60.10 -55.19 1.81
C ALA A 309 59.65 -54.75 3.22
N GLN A 310 60.19 -55.39 4.25
CA GLN A 310 60.10 -54.91 5.64
C GLN A 310 60.89 -53.62 5.79
N THR A 311 60.27 -52.57 6.34
CA THR A 311 61.00 -51.36 6.77
C THR A 311 60.54 -50.88 8.14
N GLU A 312 61.53 -50.53 8.95
CA GLU A 312 61.48 -50.10 10.34
C GLU A 312 60.90 -48.68 10.51
N ALA A 313 60.26 -48.45 11.66
CA ALA A 313 59.66 -47.18 12.03
C ALA A 313 60.70 -46.14 12.50
N PRO A 314 60.51 -44.83 12.21
CA PRO A 314 61.17 -43.77 12.94
C PRO A 314 60.19 -42.93 13.79
N THR A 315 60.59 -42.77 15.04
CA THR A 315 60.13 -41.83 16.06
C THR A 315 60.41 -40.39 15.64
N LEU A 316 59.47 -39.46 15.80
CA LEU A 316 59.79 -38.02 15.76
C LEU A 316 59.00 -37.19 16.78
N MET A 317 59.75 -36.30 17.42
CA MET A 317 59.46 -35.53 18.63
C MET A 317 58.58 -34.29 18.42
N SER A 318 57.90 -33.96 19.52
CA SER A 318 57.30 -32.68 19.88
C SER A 318 58.34 -31.54 19.95
N HIS A 319 58.00 -30.35 19.45
CA HIS A 319 58.50 -29.09 19.99
C HIS A 319 57.46 -27.96 19.89
N SER A 320 57.22 -27.34 21.04
CA SER A 320 56.42 -26.14 21.28
C SER A 320 57.14 -24.86 20.83
N PHE A 321 56.39 -23.81 20.54
CA PHE A 321 56.87 -22.42 20.62
C PHE A 321 55.84 -21.52 21.31
N THR A 322 56.33 -20.76 22.29
CA THR A 322 55.67 -19.64 22.97
C THR A 322 56.64 -18.45 22.91
N LYS A 323 56.15 -17.26 23.27
CA LYS A 323 56.86 -15.99 23.61
C LYS A 323 56.94 -15.02 22.40
N ILE A 324 56.73 -13.70 22.49
CA ILE A 324 57.03 -12.68 23.51
C ILE A 324 56.05 -11.48 23.44
N ARG A 325 55.85 -10.86 24.61
CA ARG A 325 55.17 -9.62 24.98
C ARG A 325 56.09 -8.39 24.77
N GLY A 326 55.57 -7.25 24.31
CA GLY A 326 56.28 -5.96 24.31
C GLY A 326 55.34 -4.81 24.69
N GLN A 327 55.70 -4.09 25.74
CA GLN A 327 55.03 -2.93 26.35
C GLN A 327 55.88 -1.65 26.14
N CYS A 328 55.27 -0.51 26.50
CA CYS A 328 55.81 0.85 26.73
C CYS A 328 55.78 1.78 25.51
N ASP A 329 55.48 3.08 25.60
CA ASP A 329 54.80 3.99 26.54
C ASP A 329 54.93 5.40 25.91
N GLU A 330 54.09 6.35 26.34
CA GLU A 330 54.28 7.83 26.25
C GLU A 330 54.19 8.51 24.85
N ALA A 331 53.66 9.72 24.64
CA ALA A 331 53.14 10.80 25.49
C ALA A 331 52.37 11.84 24.63
N GLY A 332 51.60 12.71 25.31
CA GLY A 332 51.30 14.09 24.87
C GLY A 332 49.89 14.31 24.29
N SER A 333 48.90 14.92 24.95
CA SER A 333 48.78 16.17 25.72
C SER A 333 47.89 17.19 24.98
N SER A 334 47.15 17.97 25.78
CA SER A 334 46.34 19.16 25.47
C SER A 334 44.93 18.84 24.95
N GLY A 335 43.85 19.03 25.73
CA GLY A 335 43.36 20.29 26.32
C GLY A 335 42.01 20.58 25.62
N ASN A 336 40.93 21.05 26.21
CA ASN A 336 40.73 21.88 27.38
C ASN A 336 39.22 21.84 27.74
N ASN A 337 38.92 22.24 28.98
CA ASN A 337 37.63 22.30 29.63
C ASN A 337 36.58 23.21 28.95
N ASN A 338 35.29 22.93 29.17
CA ASN A 338 34.45 23.90 29.90
C ASN A 338 33.18 23.26 30.49
N ASN A 339 33.07 23.43 31.81
CA ASN A 339 31.88 23.31 32.63
C ASN A 339 30.82 24.34 32.23
N ASN A 340 29.54 23.97 32.35
CA ASN A 340 28.53 24.87 32.89
C ASN A 340 27.43 24.07 33.59
N THR A 341 27.51 24.02 34.91
CA THR A 341 26.41 23.76 35.84
C THR A 341 25.58 25.04 35.99
N CYS A 342 24.25 24.93 35.94
CA CYS A 342 23.34 25.81 36.67
C CYS A 342 22.07 25.04 37.07
N ASP A 343 21.69 25.31 38.31
CA ASP A 343 20.62 24.74 39.15
C ASP A 343 19.20 25.17 38.76
N GLY A 344 18.24 24.43 39.32
CA GLY A 344 16.86 24.88 39.62
C GLY A 344 15.86 24.56 38.50
N SER A 345 14.68 23.97 38.73
CA SER A 345 13.84 23.98 39.93
C SER A 345 12.75 22.90 39.82
N ASN A 346 12.49 22.24 40.93
CA ASN A 346 11.35 21.34 41.17
C ASN A 346 10.01 22.07 40.98
N HIS A 347 9.13 21.51 40.15
CA HIS A 347 7.68 21.60 40.35
C HIS A 347 7.00 20.29 39.95
N SER A 348 6.62 19.53 40.97
CA SER A 348 5.74 18.37 40.89
C SER A 348 4.30 18.83 40.68
N VAL A 349 3.67 18.42 39.58
CA VAL A 349 2.23 18.61 39.33
C VAL A 349 1.52 17.30 39.73
N PRO A 350 0.48 17.33 40.58
CA PRO A 350 -0.20 16.12 41.04
C PRO A 350 -1.13 15.56 39.95
N GLN A 351 -1.05 14.24 39.73
CA GLN A 351 -2.00 13.47 38.93
C GLN A 351 -3.36 13.39 39.64
N PRO A 352 -4.50 13.61 38.96
CA PRO A 352 -5.81 13.29 39.51
C PRO A 352 -6.10 11.79 39.41
N GLN A 353 -6.52 11.19 40.53
CA GLN A 353 -7.04 9.82 40.63
C GLN A 353 -8.38 9.68 39.88
N PRO A 354 -8.64 8.53 39.22
CA PRO A 354 -9.92 8.27 38.58
C PRO A 354 -11.01 7.93 39.60
N GLN A 355 -12.16 8.61 39.50
CA GLN A 355 -13.39 8.28 40.24
C GLN A 355 -14.05 7.00 39.69
N PRO A 356 -14.73 6.21 40.54
CA PRO A 356 -15.36 4.95 40.16
C PRO A 356 -16.64 5.15 39.32
N GLN A 357 -16.82 4.29 38.32
CA GLN A 357 -18.03 4.22 37.49
C GLN A 357 -19.23 3.66 38.29
N PRO A 358 -20.46 4.16 38.06
CA PRO A 358 -21.67 3.57 38.64
C PRO A 358 -22.10 2.30 37.89
N GLN A 359 -22.53 1.28 38.65
CA GLN A 359 -23.11 0.04 38.15
C GLN A 359 -24.48 0.27 37.46
N PRO A 360 -24.83 -0.45 36.38
CA PRO A 360 -26.18 -0.42 35.82
C PRO A 360 -27.17 -1.25 36.64
N GLN A 361 -28.35 -0.68 36.88
CA GLN A 361 -29.54 -1.39 37.39
C GLN A 361 -30.17 -2.28 36.29
N PRO A 362 -30.81 -3.41 36.65
CA PRO A 362 -31.45 -4.30 35.69
C PRO A 362 -32.83 -3.78 35.26
N GLN A 363 -33.11 -3.82 33.95
CA GLN A 363 -34.44 -3.58 33.39
C GLN A 363 -35.19 -4.90 33.11
N PRO A 364 -36.54 -4.86 33.11
CA PRO A 364 -37.40 -6.03 33.32
C PRO A 364 -37.76 -6.78 32.02
N GLN A 365 -38.00 -8.08 32.17
CA GLN A 365 -38.53 -8.97 31.13
C GLN A 365 -39.99 -8.64 30.77
N PRO A 366 -40.37 -8.68 29.48
CA PRO A 366 -41.76 -8.81 29.08
C PRO A 366 -42.15 -10.28 28.86
N GLN A 367 -43.32 -10.61 29.42
CA GLN A 367 -44.05 -11.87 29.31
C GLN A 367 -44.59 -12.07 27.88
N GLY A 368 -44.67 -13.34 27.44
CA GLY A 368 -45.26 -13.72 26.15
C GLY A 368 -46.79 -13.66 26.13
N PRO A 369 -47.41 -14.05 25.01
CA PRO A 369 -48.53 -14.98 25.14
C PRO A 369 -48.69 -16.04 24.01
N THR A 370 -49.11 -17.23 24.44
CA THR A 370 -50.07 -18.22 23.85
C THR A 370 -50.02 -18.72 22.40
N ALA A 371 -49.71 -20.02 22.28
CA ALA A 371 -50.55 -21.14 21.77
C ALA A 371 -51.21 -21.14 20.37
N CYS A 372 -50.77 -22.11 19.54
CA CYS A 372 -51.49 -23.16 18.74
C CYS A 372 -52.68 -22.79 17.80
N PRO A 373 -52.94 -23.53 16.68
CA PRO A 373 -52.78 -24.99 16.58
C PRO A 373 -52.28 -25.59 15.25
N ALA A 374 -52.14 -26.91 15.34
CA ALA A 374 -51.81 -27.96 14.38
C ALA A 374 -52.30 -27.81 12.92
N GLU A 375 -51.51 -28.37 12.00
CA GLU A 375 -52.06 -29.24 10.95
C GLU A 375 -51.06 -30.31 10.51
N SER A 376 -51.64 -31.47 10.22
CA SER A 376 -51.11 -32.78 9.89
C SER A 376 -50.60 -32.91 8.46
N GLY A 377 -49.54 -33.70 8.25
CA GLY A 377 -49.09 -34.08 6.91
C GLY A 377 -48.17 -35.30 6.92
N SER A 378 -48.79 -36.48 6.84
CA SER A 378 -48.22 -37.80 6.64
C SER A 378 -47.39 -37.94 5.35
N GLY A 379 -46.27 -38.68 5.41
CA GLY A 379 -45.51 -39.07 4.22
C GLY A 379 -44.45 -40.13 4.49
N SER A 380 -44.88 -41.39 4.45
CA SER A 380 -44.07 -42.62 4.52
C SER A 380 -43.06 -42.74 3.37
N GLY A 381 -41.87 -43.30 3.64
CA GLY A 381 -40.90 -43.66 2.60
C GLY A 381 -39.62 -44.34 3.09
N SER A 382 -39.74 -45.58 3.58
CA SER A 382 -38.61 -46.50 3.81
C SER A 382 -37.76 -46.71 2.56
N ARG A 383 -36.43 -46.72 2.70
CA ARG A 383 -35.55 -47.75 2.10
C ARG A 383 -34.17 -47.75 2.76
N SER A 384 -33.95 -48.79 3.54
CA SER A 384 -32.67 -49.33 3.97
C SER A 384 -31.95 -49.96 2.77
N LEU A 385 -30.67 -49.66 2.57
CA LEU A 385 -29.70 -50.61 2.00
C LEU A 385 -28.32 -50.35 2.62
N THR A 386 -27.95 -51.30 3.46
CA THR A 386 -26.60 -51.63 3.93
C THR A 386 -25.66 -51.95 2.78
N SER A 387 -24.43 -51.45 2.81
CA SER A 387 -23.26 -52.27 2.48
C SER A 387 -21.99 -51.69 3.09
N ALA A 388 -21.39 -52.48 3.97
CA ALA A 388 -20.06 -52.30 4.50
C ALA A 388 -19.06 -52.94 3.53
N SER A 389 -17.95 -52.25 3.25
CA SER A 389 -16.73 -52.88 2.75
C SER A 389 -15.51 -52.24 3.42
N SER A 390 -15.04 -52.94 4.43
CA SER A 390 -13.75 -52.78 5.08
C SER A 390 -12.62 -53.18 4.14
N GLN A 391 -11.69 -52.27 3.85
CA GLN A 391 -10.35 -52.60 3.37
C GLN A 391 -9.33 -51.85 4.21
N THR A 392 -8.67 -52.61 5.09
CA THR A 392 -7.47 -52.26 5.83
C THR A 392 -6.25 -52.46 4.94
N HIS A 393 -5.55 -51.37 4.59
CA HIS A 393 -4.18 -51.43 4.08
C HIS A 393 -3.21 -50.95 5.18
N PRO A 394 -2.11 -51.67 5.44
CA PRO A 394 -1.14 -51.28 6.47
C PRO A 394 -0.27 -50.12 5.96
N LEU A 395 -0.22 -49.04 6.74
CA LEU A 395 0.72 -47.93 6.62
C LEU A 395 2.11 -48.39 7.06
N THR A 396 3.01 -48.60 6.10
CA THR A 396 4.46 -48.62 6.35
C THR A 396 4.89 -47.19 6.64
N GLN A 397 5.28 -46.90 7.89
CA GLN A 397 5.93 -45.63 8.24
C GLN A 397 7.33 -45.59 7.62
N PRO A 398 7.71 -44.51 6.91
CA PRO A 398 9.10 -44.28 6.57
C PRO A 398 9.85 -43.83 7.82
N VAL A 399 10.98 -44.48 8.07
CA VAL A 399 11.98 -44.08 9.05
C VAL A 399 12.47 -42.68 8.68
N HIS A 400 12.21 -41.70 9.53
CA HIS A 400 12.78 -40.36 9.41
C HIS A 400 14.27 -40.43 9.75
N ASP A 401 15.11 -40.50 8.73
CA ASP A 401 16.52 -40.11 8.86
C ASP A 401 16.57 -38.64 9.31
N GLY A 402 17.33 -38.38 10.38
CA GLY A 402 17.53 -37.07 11.01
C GLY A 402 18.33 -36.11 10.13
N GLY A 403 17.84 -35.83 8.93
CA GLY A 403 18.36 -34.80 8.05
C GLY A 403 18.17 -33.43 8.68
N VAL A 404 19.24 -32.65 8.73
CA VAL A 404 19.24 -31.23 9.13
C VAL A 404 18.08 -30.52 8.42
N GLN A 405 17.06 -30.11 9.19
CA GLN A 405 15.90 -29.42 8.65
C GLN A 405 16.35 -28.13 7.97
N ALA A 406 16.32 -28.12 6.64
CA ALA A 406 16.52 -26.91 5.86
C ALA A 406 15.59 -25.81 6.38
N MET A 407 16.10 -24.57 6.53
CA MET A 407 15.25 -23.43 6.91
C MET A 407 13.99 -23.42 6.06
N PRO A 408 12.81 -23.58 6.67
CA PRO A 408 11.59 -23.34 5.94
C PRO A 408 11.48 -21.82 5.86
N PHE A 409 11.95 -21.22 4.76
CA PHE A 409 11.51 -19.88 4.32
C PHE A 409 10.03 -19.93 3.88
N ASP A 410 9.21 -20.68 4.61
CA ASP A 410 7.79 -20.87 4.35
C ASP A 410 7.00 -19.63 4.76
N ARG A 411 5.69 -19.71 4.59
CA ARG A 411 4.80 -18.59 4.85
C ARG A 411 4.80 -18.18 6.33
N THR A 412 4.91 -19.14 7.26
CA THR A 412 4.96 -18.88 8.71
C THR A 412 6.20 -18.07 9.09
N GLU A 413 7.38 -18.48 8.62
CA GLU A 413 8.63 -17.77 8.90
C GLU A 413 8.62 -16.35 8.34
N ARG A 414 8.13 -16.18 7.10
CA ARG A 414 8.00 -14.87 6.46
C ARG A 414 7.02 -13.96 7.21
N LEU A 415 5.88 -14.50 7.64
CA LEU A 415 4.89 -13.74 8.41
C LEU A 415 5.48 -13.29 9.75
N ALA A 416 6.13 -14.19 10.50
CA ALA A 416 6.77 -13.86 11.77
C ALA A 416 7.80 -12.72 11.62
N ASN A 417 8.63 -12.81 10.57
CA ASN A 417 9.65 -11.82 10.27
C ASN A 417 9.04 -10.44 9.90
N SER A 418 8.05 -10.40 8.99
CA SER A 418 7.36 -9.15 8.64
C SER A 418 6.63 -8.52 9.82
N LEU A 419 6.01 -9.33 10.69
CA LEU A 419 5.36 -8.83 11.91
C LEU A 419 6.38 -8.25 12.91
N ALA A 420 7.57 -8.84 13.04
CA ALA A 420 8.64 -8.24 13.83
C ALA A 420 9.12 -6.89 13.26
N GLN A 421 9.26 -6.79 11.93
CA GLN A 421 9.58 -5.54 11.23
C GLN A 421 8.52 -4.45 11.49
N LEU A 422 7.24 -4.83 11.41
CA LEU A 422 6.11 -3.96 11.70
C LEU A 422 6.18 -3.39 13.11
N VAL A 423 6.37 -4.25 14.12
CA VAL A 423 6.43 -3.88 15.53
C VAL A 423 7.57 -2.89 15.78
N ILE A 424 8.77 -3.16 15.24
CA ILE A 424 9.92 -2.26 15.34
C ILE A 424 9.62 -0.91 14.71
N THR A 425 9.01 -0.91 13.52
CA THR A 425 8.72 0.32 12.78
C THR A 425 7.70 1.18 13.52
N VAL A 426 6.60 0.60 13.99
CA VAL A 426 5.56 1.32 14.75
C VAL A 426 6.13 1.88 16.05
N GLU A 427 6.93 1.10 16.78
CA GLU A 427 7.61 1.57 17.99
C GLU A 427 8.53 2.77 17.70
N ARG A 428 9.31 2.71 16.61
CA ARG A 428 10.16 3.84 16.19
C ARG A 428 9.34 5.09 15.86
N ILE A 429 8.22 4.95 15.14
CA ILE A 429 7.33 6.07 14.81
C ILE A 429 6.74 6.67 16.08
N ASN A 430 6.22 5.84 16.99
CA ASN A 430 5.61 6.29 18.24
C ASN A 430 6.58 7.09 19.12
N ARG A 431 7.86 6.70 19.15
CA ARG A 431 8.91 7.40 19.91
C ARG A 431 9.17 8.82 19.41
N LEU A 432 8.89 9.12 18.14
CA LEU A 432 9.04 10.47 17.58
C LEU A 432 8.05 11.46 18.19
N LYS A 433 6.94 10.99 18.78
CA LYS A 433 5.86 11.84 19.29
C LYS A 433 5.45 12.91 18.26
N HIS A 434 5.29 12.48 17.01
CA HIS A 434 5.12 13.35 15.84
C HIS A 434 3.95 14.34 15.96
N GLY A 435 2.87 13.99 16.66
CA GLY A 435 1.71 14.85 16.88
C GLY A 435 0.76 14.98 15.69
N CYS A 436 1.08 14.34 14.55
CA CYS A 436 0.24 14.27 13.37
C CYS A 436 -0.80 13.14 13.44
N HIS A 437 -1.88 13.24 12.66
CA HIS A 437 -2.72 12.10 12.31
C HIS A 437 -1.98 11.18 11.33
N VAL A 438 -2.27 9.88 11.38
CA VAL A 438 -1.63 8.86 10.53
C VAL A 438 -2.67 8.02 9.82
N ALA A 439 -2.68 8.10 8.49
CA ALA A 439 -3.49 7.26 7.62
C ALA A 439 -2.62 6.18 6.98
N LEU A 440 -3.02 4.91 7.08
CA LEU A 440 -2.32 3.83 6.39
C LEU A 440 -2.76 3.74 4.94
N PHE A 441 -1.86 4.05 4.01
CA PHE A 441 -2.07 3.89 2.56
C PHE A 441 -1.57 2.51 2.08
N ALA A 442 -1.97 1.47 2.80
CA ALA A 442 -1.49 0.10 2.65
C ALA A 442 -2.49 -0.73 1.83
N GLY A 443 -2.13 -1.10 0.61
CA GLY A 443 -2.98 -1.95 -0.24
C GLY A 443 -2.25 -2.51 -1.46
N ARG A 444 -1.33 -1.74 -2.03
CA ARG A 444 -0.68 -2.08 -3.32
C ARG A 444 0.65 -2.82 -3.25
N ARG A 445 1.31 -2.89 -2.08
CA ARG A 445 2.71 -3.38 -1.94
C ARG A 445 2.98 -4.11 -0.62
N SER A 446 1.95 -4.73 -0.04
CA SER A 446 2.12 -5.56 1.15
C SER A 446 2.97 -6.80 0.84
N SER A 447 3.76 -7.27 1.81
CA SER A 447 4.53 -8.51 1.67
C SER A 447 3.64 -9.75 1.49
N ASP A 448 2.46 -9.76 2.12
CA ASP A 448 1.42 -10.77 1.97
C ASP A 448 0.02 -10.20 2.30
N LEU A 449 -1.06 -10.80 1.79
CA LEU A 449 -2.41 -10.36 2.12
C LEU A 449 -2.79 -10.60 3.59
N LEU A 450 -2.33 -11.70 4.20
CA LEU A 450 -2.58 -11.95 5.62
C LEU A 450 -1.83 -10.95 6.49
N TYR A 451 -0.58 -10.63 6.11
CA TYR A 451 0.17 -9.57 6.76
C TYR A 451 -0.56 -8.22 6.65
N LEU A 452 -1.11 -7.87 5.49
CA LEU A 452 -1.86 -6.61 5.30
C LEU A 452 -3.01 -6.47 6.31
N LEU A 453 -3.76 -7.55 6.56
CA LEU A 453 -4.86 -7.55 7.53
C LEU A 453 -4.35 -7.36 8.96
N ILE A 454 -3.32 -8.12 9.36
CA ILE A 454 -2.74 -8.03 10.72
C ILE A 454 -2.06 -6.68 10.94
N GLN A 455 -1.40 -6.13 9.92
CA GLN A 455 -0.78 -4.80 9.95
C GLN A 455 -1.81 -3.72 10.30
N ASN A 456 -2.97 -3.74 9.64
CA ASN A 456 -4.01 -2.75 9.90
C ASN A 456 -4.61 -2.91 11.30
N LEU A 457 -4.84 -4.14 11.76
CA LEU A 457 -5.27 -4.40 13.15
C LEU A 457 -4.25 -3.89 14.17
N TYR A 458 -2.96 -4.19 13.96
CA TYR A 458 -1.89 -3.77 14.87
C TYR A 458 -1.77 -2.25 14.94
N CYS A 459 -1.75 -1.58 13.78
CA CYS A 459 -1.66 -0.13 13.74
C CYS A 459 -2.89 0.55 14.31
N ALA A 460 -4.10 0.02 14.10
CA ALA A 460 -5.31 0.58 14.69
C ALA A 460 -5.28 0.62 16.22
N VAL A 461 -4.59 -0.34 16.86
CA VAL A 461 -4.47 -0.40 18.32
C VAL A 461 -3.22 0.33 18.83
N HIS A 462 -2.10 0.25 18.11
CA HIS A 462 -0.79 0.63 18.66
C HIS A 462 -0.09 1.80 17.97
N LEU A 463 -0.54 2.26 16.80
CA LEU A 463 0.10 3.38 16.10
C LEU A 463 -0.46 4.71 16.62
N HIS A 464 0.41 5.56 17.19
CA HIS A 464 0.01 6.87 17.68
C HIS A 464 -0.52 7.75 16.54
N GLY A 465 -1.63 8.44 16.81
CA GLY A 465 -2.27 9.31 15.83
C GLY A 465 -3.00 8.59 14.70
N TYR A 466 -3.11 7.25 14.73
CA TYR A 466 -3.85 6.49 13.72
C TYR A 466 -5.28 7.04 13.51
N CYS A 467 -5.62 7.38 12.27
CA CYS A 467 -6.93 7.92 11.91
C CYS A 467 -7.69 7.05 10.91
N GLY A 468 -7.05 6.04 10.31
CA GLY A 468 -7.72 5.12 9.40
C GLY A 468 -6.83 4.47 8.36
N THR A 469 -7.45 3.78 7.41
CA THR A 469 -6.79 3.03 6.34
C THR A 469 -7.39 3.36 4.97
N SER A 470 -6.56 3.33 3.92
CA SER A 470 -7.07 3.37 2.55
C SER A 470 -7.59 2.02 2.09
N SER A 471 -7.27 0.91 2.76
CA SER A 471 -7.55 -0.41 2.24
C SER A 471 -9.03 -0.79 2.39
N LEU A 472 -9.81 -0.63 1.31
CA LEU A 472 -11.19 -1.13 1.25
C LEU A 472 -11.22 -2.66 1.42
N TYR A 473 -10.19 -3.33 0.90
CA TYR A 473 -9.97 -4.77 1.08
C TYR A 473 -9.93 -5.19 2.55
N VAL A 474 -9.10 -4.51 3.36
CA VAL A 474 -8.96 -4.85 4.79
C VAL A 474 -10.29 -4.71 5.50
N VAL A 475 -10.97 -3.59 5.26
CA VAL A 475 -12.25 -3.30 5.92
C VAL A 475 -13.28 -4.36 5.52
N ALA A 476 -13.41 -4.68 4.22
CA ALA A 476 -14.37 -5.67 3.74
C ALA A 476 -14.10 -7.10 4.27
N VAL A 477 -12.84 -7.55 4.25
CA VAL A 477 -12.48 -8.87 4.77
C VAL A 477 -12.76 -8.97 6.26
N LEU A 478 -12.32 -7.98 7.05
CA LEU A 478 -12.57 -7.99 8.49
C LEU A 478 -14.05 -7.89 8.82
N GLY A 479 -14.81 -7.06 8.09
CA GLY A 479 -16.26 -6.98 8.19
C GLY A 479 -16.95 -8.32 7.97
N ARG A 480 -16.54 -9.07 6.93
CA ARG A 480 -17.01 -10.44 6.68
C ARG A 480 -16.70 -11.37 7.85
N GLU A 481 -15.45 -11.38 8.30
CA GLU A 481 -15.03 -12.31 9.36
C GLU A 481 -15.68 -11.98 10.71
N TRP A 482 -15.78 -10.71 11.10
CA TRP A 482 -16.49 -10.30 12.32
C TRP A 482 -17.98 -10.64 12.27
N THR A 483 -18.64 -10.37 11.13
CA THR A 483 -20.06 -10.74 10.94
C THR A 483 -20.26 -12.24 11.14
N SER A 484 -19.36 -13.05 10.58
CA SER A 484 -19.42 -14.51 10.72
C SER A 484 -19.10 -15.03 12.13
N MET A 485 -18.50 -14.20 12.98
CA MET A 485 -18.28 -14.46 14.41
C MET A 485 -19.47 -13.99 15.28
N GLY A 486 -20.49 -13.37 14.67
CA GLY A 486 -21.64 -12.82 15.40
C GLY A 486 -21.35 -11.50 16.13
N VAL A 487 -20.25 -10.80 15.78
CA VAL A 487 -19.96 -9.47 16.32
C VAL A 487 -20.98 -8.47 15.74
N PRO A 488 -21.60 -7.61 16.56
CA PRO A 488 -22.53 -6.61 16.07
C PRO A 488 -21.88 -5.67 15.06
N GLU A 489 -22.60 -5.33 14.00
CA GLU A 489 -22.11 -4.51 12.89
C GLU A 489 -21.43 -3.20 13.35
N ARG A 490 -22.01 -2.52 14.35
CA ARG A 490 -21.46 -1.28 14.91
C ARG A 490 -20.07 -1.46 15.54
N GLU A 491 -19.76 -2.64 16.04
CA GLU A 491 -18.47 -2.99 16.64
C GLU A 491 -17.47 -3.48 15.58
N CYS A 492 -17.97 -4.16 14.53
CA CYS A 492 -17.15 -4.60 13.38
C CYS A 492 -16.45 -3.40 12.72
N TRP A 493 -17.17 -2.32 12.45
CA TRP A 493 -16.63 -1.25 11.62
C TRP A 493 -15.80 -0.19 12.38
N GLY A 494 -15.68 -0.32 13.70
CA GLY A 494 -14.82 0.56 14.52
C GLY A 494 -13.40 0.03 14.71
N GLY A 495 -13.17 -1.27 14.52
CA GLY A 495 -11.95 -1.97 14.95
C GLY A 495 -10.67 -1.64 14.16
N VAL A 496 -10.78 -1.24 12.90
CA VAL A 496 -9.65 -0.83 12.04
C VAL A 496 -9.69 0.66 11.65
N GLY A 497 -10.45 1.48 12.37
CA GLY A 497 -10.62 2.89 12.03
C GLY A 497 -11.44 3.14 10.76
N ARG A 498 -11.43 4.40 10.29
CA ARG A 498 -12.24 4.84 9.13
C ARG A 498 -11.52 4.57 7.81
N LEU A 499 -12.29 4.43 6.73
CA LEU A 499 -11.73 4.52 5.38
C LEU A 499 -11.23 5.95 5.11
N VAL A 500 -10.00 6.05 4.62
CA VAL A 500 -9.35 7.31 4.23
C VAL A 500 -8.98 7.23 2.76
N GLY A 501 -9.45 8.18 1.97
CA GLY A 501 -9.15 8.22 0.54
C GLY A 501 -9.45 9.60 -0.04
N THR A 502 -8.55 10.05 -0.91
CA THR A 502 -8.66 11.28 -1.69
C THR A 502 -9.07 10.93 -3.11
N HIS A 503 -8.33 11.40 -4.10
CA HIS A 503 -8.23 10.86 -5.46
C HIS A 503 -6.76 10.56 -5.82
N ALA A 504 -6.50 10.14 -7.06
CA ALA A 504 -5.17 9.79 -7.55
C ALA A 504 -4.88 10.44 -8.92
N HIS A 505 -3.60 10.47 -9.30
CA HIS A 505 -3.13 11.13 -10.52
C HIS A 505 -3.79 10.65 -11.82
N GLU A 506 -4.29 9.42 -11.87
CA GLU A 506 -4.84 8.83 -13.10
C GLU A 506 -6.01 9.63 -13.67
N GLN A 507 -6.88 10.21 -12.83
CA GLN A 507 -8.00 11.02 -13.32
C GLN A 507 -7.50 12.30 -13.99
N VAL A 508 -6.42 12.89 -13.44
CA VAL A 508 -5.80 14.11 -13.94
C VAL A 508 -5.07 13.83 -15.24
N SER A 509 -4.27 12.77 -15.28
CA SER A 509 -3.53 12.36 -16.47
C SER A 509 -4.47 11.95 -17.62
N ALA A 510 -5.58 11.27 -17.33
CA ALA A 510 -6.60 10.93 -18.32
C ALA A 510 -7.25 12.19 -18.92
N LEU A 511 -7.70 13.11 -18.06
CA LEU A 511 -8.36 14.34 -18.50
C LEU A 511 -7.42 15.26 -19.28
N GLN A 512 -6.17 15.39 -18.85
CA GLN A 512 -5.21 16.18 -19.60
C GLN A 512 -4.94 15.58 -20.97
N GLN A 513 -4.77 14.26 -21.08
CA GLN A 513 -4.61 13.64 -22.40
C GLN A 513 -5.84 13.87 -23.28
N LEU A 514 -7.05 13.63 -22.77
CA LEU A 514 -8.28 13.72 -23.55
C LEU A 514 -8.62 15.16 -23.96
N LEU A 515 -8.30 16.15 -23.13
CA LEU A 515 -8.74 17.54 -23.29
C LEU A 515 -7.58 18.55 -23.42
N ALA A 516 -6.38 18.10 -23.80
CA ALA A 516 -5.19 18.95 -23.95
C ALA A 516 -5.40 20.18 -24.85
N SER A 517 -6.33 20.12 -25.81
CA SER A 517 -6.69 21.27 -26.65
C SER A 517 -7.23 22.45 -25.85
N TYR A 518 -7.88 22.22 -24.70
CA TYR A 518 -8.30 23.29 -23.80
C TYR A 518 -7.11 23.93 -23.08
N ASP A 519 -6.05 23.18 -22.78
CA ASP A 519 -4.82 23.77 -22.22
C ASP A 519 -4.14 24.67 -23.25
N ILE A 520 -4.07 24.23 -24.52
CA ILE A 520 -3.55 25.03 -25.64
C ILE A 520 -4.39 26.29 -25.84
N GLU A 521 -5.72 26.15 -25.86
CA GLU A 521 -6.65 27.27 -26.03
C GLU A 521 -6.54 28.29 -24.90
N ALA A 522 -6.40 27.84 -23.65
CA ALA A 522 -6.15 28.73 -22.51
C ALA A 522 -4.85 29.53 -22.70
N GLY A 523 -3.77 28.87 -23.14
CA GLY A 523 -2.52 29.55 -23.49
C GLY A 523 -2.69 30.60 -24.59
N ARG A 524 -3.39 30.23 -25.67
CA ARG A 524 -3.67 31.14 -26.79
C ARG A 524 -4.47 32.37 -26.36
N ARG A 525 -5.53 32.20 -25.55
CA ARG A 525 -6.33 33.32 -25.03
C ARG A 525 -5.55 34.20 -24.04
N CYS A 526 -4.57 33.64 -23.33
CA CYS A 526 -3.62 34.41 -22.52
C CYS A 526 -2.51 35.08 -23.35
N GLY A 527 -2.46 34.90 -24.68
CA GLY A 527 -1.40 35.43 -25.54
C GLY A 527 -0.05 34.72 -25.38
N LEU A 528 -0.05 33.47 -24.92
CA LEU A 528 1.15 32.66 -24.67
C LEU A 528 1.41 31.69 -25.84
N HIS A 529 2.68 31.35 -26.06
CA HIS A 529 3.09 30.39 -27.09
C HIS A 529 2.98 28.92 -26.64
N HIS A 530 2.76 28.69 -25.35
CA HIS A 530 2.59 27.38 -24.74
C HIS A 530 1.19 27.26 -24.13
N GLY A 531 0.73 26.04 -23.85
CA GLY A 531 -0.54 25.81 -23.15
C GLY A 531 -0.51 26.25 -21.68
N VAL A 532 -1.69 26.40 -21.09
CA VAL A 532 -1.92 26.66 -19.66
C VAL A 532 -2.71 25.49 -19.08
N LEU A 533 -2.21 24.86 -18.02
CA LEU A 533 -2.75 23.62 -17.44
C LEU A 533 -4.09 23.83 -16.71
N VAL A 534 -5.18 24.01 -17.44
CA VAL A 534 -6.55 24.10 -16.91
C VAL A 534 -7.18 22.71 -16.69
N THR A 535 -6.78 21.70 -17.47
CA THR A 535 -7.35 20.35 -17.37
C THR A 535 -7.05 19.64 -16.05
N PRO A 536 -5.89 19.83 -15.35
CA PRO A 536 -5.72 19.29 -14.01
C PRO A 536 -6.71 19.86 -13.00
N LEU A 537 -7.05 21.14 -13.12
CA LEU A 537 -8.04 21.78 -12.27
C LEU A 537 -9.45 21.26 -12.59
N LEU A 538 -9.77 21.11 -13.87
CA LEU A 538 -11.04 20.52 -14.31
C LEU A 538 -11.25 19.12 -13.72
N ALA A 539 -10.21 18.26 -13.70
CA ALA A 539 -10.31 16.92 -13.13
C ALA A 539 -10.71 16.95 -11.64
N HIS A 540 -10.17 17.90 -10.87
CA HIS A 540 -10.54 18.09 -9.47
C HIS A 540 -11.99 18.58 -9.33
N LEU A 541 -12.43 19.51 -10.17
CA LEU A 541 -13.82 19.99 -10.16
C LEU A 541 -14.81 18.87 -10.50
N LEU A 542 -14.52 18.04 -11.50
CA LEU A 542 -15.38 16.90 -11.83
C LEU A 542 -15.44 15.87 -10.70
N PHE A 543 -14.32 15.63 -10.02
CA PHE A 543 -14.30 14.76 -8.84
C PHE A 543 -15.19 15.30 -7.72
N LEU A 544 -15.10 16.60 -7.42
CA LEU A 544 -15.94 17.26 -6.41
C LEU A 544 -17.40 17.34 -6.83
N ALA A 545 -17.71 17.53 -8.12
CA ALA A 545 -19.08 17.52 -8.64
C ALA A 545 -19.73 16.12 -8.61
N ALA A 546 -18.91 15.07 -8.58
CA ALA A 546 -19.36 13.69 -8.45
C ALA A 546 -19.51 13.25 -6.98
N ASN A 547 -18.64 13.72 -6.08
CA ASN A 547 -18.50 13.18 -4.73
C ASN A 547 -18.74 14.19 -3.59
N GLY A 548 -18.92 15.46 -3.92
CA GLY A 548 -19.00 16.56 -2.95
C GLY A 548 -17.63 16.92 -2.34
N GLY A 549 -17.64 17.93 -1.48
CA GLY A 549 -16.46 18.38 -0.76
C GLY A 549 -16.30 17.75 0.63
N GLY A 550 -17.00 16.66 0.98
CA GLY A 550 -16.87 16.03 2.31
C GLY A 550 -17.63 16.74 3.44
N GLY A 551 -18.73 17.42 3.11
CA GLY A 551 -19.60 18.14 4.03
C GLY A 551 -20.33 19.29 3.31
N ALA A 552 -21.31 19.91 3.97
CA ALA A 552 -22.04 21.07 3.44
C ALA A 552 -21.14 22.33 3.29
N ASP A 553 -19.98 22.34 3.96
CA ASP A 553 -18.97 23.39 3.87
C ASP A 553 -17.80 23.04 2.94
N GLY A 554 -17.78 21.82 2.39
CA GLY A 554 -16.66 21.33 1.58
C GLY A 554 -15.39 20.99 2.38
N GLY A 555 -15.50 20.69 3.68
CA GLY A 555 -14.34 20.50 4.56
C GLY A 555 -13.34 19.39 4.21
N GLY A 556 -13.72 18.42 3.36
CA GLY A 556 -12.88 17.34 2.85
C GLY A 556 -12.34 17.54 1.43
N ALA A 557 -12.59 18.69 0.79
CA ALA A 557 -12.10 18.97 -0.55
C ALA A 557 -10.57 19.01 -0.58
N THR A 558 -9.99 18.07 -1.35
CA THR A 558 -8.54 17.81 -1.36
C THR A 558 -7.90 18.12 -2.71
N ALA A 559 -6.80 18.86 -2.73
CA ALA A 559 -5.93 19.04 -3.89
C ALA A 559 -4.82 17.98 -3.94
N LEU A 560 -4.60 17.41 -5.14
CA LEU A 560 -3.43 16.62 -5.50
C LEU A 560 -2.72 17.33 -6.67
N ALA A 561 -1.91 18.31 -6.30
CA ALA A 561 -1.42 19.36 -7.20
C ALA A 561 -0.25 18.91 -8.09
N ASP A 562 0.47 17.86 -7.71
CA ASP A 562 1.75 17.45 -8.31
C ASP A 562 1.63 16.48 -9.50
N THR A 563 0.47 16.39 -10.17
CA THR A 563 0.41 15.56 -11.39
C THR A 563 1.32 16.13 -12.48
N PHE A 564 1.34 17.45 -12.61
CA PHE A 564 2.33 18.18 -13.41
C PHE A 564 3.32 18.84 -12.46
N THR A 565 2.97 20.00 -11.89
CA THR A 565 3.72 20.59 -10.78
C THR A 565 2.76 21.35 -9.88
N THR A 566 3.04 21.36 -8.57
CA THR A 566 2.30 22.14 -7.58
C THR A 566 2.34 23.62 -7.91
N ALA A 567 3.48 24.14 -8.38
CA ALA A 567 3.61 25.54 -8.80
C ALA A 567 2.64 25.91 -9.94
N ALA A 568 2.54 25.07 -10.98
CA ALA A 568 1.58 25.29 -12.07
C ALA A 568 0.12 25.21 -11.58
N PHE A 569 -0.20 24.22 -10.75
CA PHE A 569 -1.55 24.06 -10.20
C PHE A 569 -1.94 25.25 -9.32
N LEU A 570 -1.03 25.75 -8.48
CA LEU A 570 -1.23 26.96 -7.66
C LEU A 570 -1.51 28.18 -8.54
N ALA A 571 -0.68 28.42 -9.56
CA ALA A 571 -0.86 29.56 -10.46
C ALA A 571 -2.24 29.54 -11.15
N VAL A 572 -2.62 28.40 -11.73
CA VAL A 572 -3.89 28.27 -12.45
C VAL A 572 -5.09 28.32 -11.50
N SER A 573 -5.04 27.63 -10.35
CA SER A 573 -6.17 27.60 -9.40
C SER A 573 -6.43 28.93 -8.70
N ARG A 574 -5.38 29.73 -8.45
CA ARG A 574 -5.54 31.11 -7.94
C ARG A 574 -6.14 32.05 -8.99
N CYS A 575 -5.78 31.84 -10.24
CA CYS A 575 -6.22 32.65 -11.37
C CYS A 575 -7.69 32.38 -11.72
N ALA A 576 -8.09 31.12 -11.81
CA ALA A 576 -9.41 30.70 -12.27
C ALA A 576 -10.52 31.01 -11.25
N ALA A 577 -11.60 31.64 -11.71
CA ALA A 577 -12.86 31.70 -10.99
C ALA A 577 -13.56 30.34 -11.01
N VAL A 578 -14.33 30.04 -9.96
CA VAL A 578 -15.13 28.81 -9.91
C VAL A 578 -16.24 28.87 -10.98
N PRO A 579 -16.36 27.88 -11.90
CA PRO A 579 -17.41 27.89 -12.92
C PRO A 579 -18.81 27.94 -12.29
N ALA A 580 -19.70 28.79 -12.81
CA ALA A 580 -21.06 28.92 -12.29
C ALA A 580 -21.85 27.60 -12.35
N ALA A 581 -21.69 26.84 -13.43
CA ALA A 581 -22.31 25.52 -13.57
C ALA A 581 -21.82 24.52 -12.50
N PHE A 582 -20.54 24.59 -12.12
CA PHE A 582 -20.01 23.76 -11.03
C PHE A 582 -20.62 24.14 -9.69
N ARG A 583 -20.73 25.44 -9.37
CA ARG A 583 -21.37 25.92 -8.13
C ARG A 583 -22.80 25.39 -8.01
N GLN A 584 -23.57 25.50 -9.10
CA GLN A 584 -24.94 24.98 -9.16
C GLN A 584 -24.99 23.46 -8.96
N ASP A 585 -24.07 22.70 -9.57
CA ASP A 585 -24.03 21.25 -9.43
C ASP A 585 -23.77 20.80 -7.99
N VAL A 586 -22.79 21.41 -7.31
CA VAL A 586 -22.44 21.00 -5.95
C VAL A 586 -23.42 21.52 -4.89
N GLU A 587 -24.00 22.70 -5.10
CA GLU A 587 -25.06 23.21 -4.24
C GLU A 587 -26.32 22.34 -4.36
N ALA A 588 -26.73 21.99 -5.58
CA ALA A 588 -27.91 21.14 -5.81
C ALA A 588 -27.72 19.71 -5.30
N ALA A 589 -26.53 19.12 -5.48
CA ALA A 589 -26.28 17.73 -5.10
C ALA A 589 -25.89 17.54 -3.64
N PHE A 590 -25.17 18.51 -3.04
CA PHE A 590 -24.54 18.35 -1.73
C PHE A 590 -24.84 19.48 -0.74
N GLY A 591 -25.61 20.50 -1.15
CA GLY A 591 -25.85 21.70 -0.33
C GLY A 591 -24.60 22.54 -0.11
N TRP A 592 -23.53 22.32 -0.87
CA TRP A 592 -22.27 23.04 -0.72
C TRP A 592 -22.35 24.40 -1.41
N HIS A 593 -22.59 25.44 -0.62
CA HIS A 593 -22.67 26.81 -1.13
C HIS A 593 -21.27 27.40 -1.32
N ILE A 594 -20.96 27.79 -2.56
CA ILE A 594 -19.68 28.40 -2.93
C ILE A 594 -19.92 29.85 -3.35
N PRO A 595 -19.26 30.85 -2.72
CA PRO A 595 -19.44 32.25 -3.08
C PRO A 595 -19.01 32.58 -4.52
N GLU A 596 -19.64 33.58 -5.13
CA GLU A 596 -19.35 33.96 -6.53
C GLU A 596 -17.93 34.50 -6.72
N TYR A 597 -17.37 35.16 -5.70
CA TYR A 597 -16.02 35.70 -5.70
C TYR A 597 -14.94 34.63 -5.50
N ALA A 598 -15.33 33.37 -5.23
CA ALA A 598 -14.40 32.30 -4.97
C ALA A 598 -13.56 31.98 -6.21
N ARG A 599 -12.27 31.77 -5.98
CA ARG A 599 -11.35 31.16 -6.94
C ARG A 599 -11.34 29.65 -6.73
N CYS A 600 -10.95 28.88 -7.75
CA CYS A 600 -10.87 27.44 -7.58
C CYS A 600 -9.87 27.02 -6.48
N PHE A 601 -8.84 27.83 -6.24
CA PHE A 601 -7.92 27.67 -5.10
C PHE A 601 -8.67 27.63 -3.75
N ASP A 602 -9.70 28.47 -3.59
CA ASP A 602 -10.46 28.64 -2.34
C ASP A 602 -11.26 27.37 -1.97
N LEU A 603 -11.45 26.45 -2.93
CA LEU A 603 -12.17 25.19 -2.72
C LEU A 603 -11.38 24.15 -1.93
N PHE A 604 -10.05 24.22 -1.93
CA PHE A 604 -9.20 23.16 -1.41
C PHE A 604 -8.74 23.45 0.01
N ARG A 605 -9.30 22.71 0.98
CA ARG A 605 -8.90 22.77 2.39
C ARG A 605 -7.71 21.86 2.68
N ILE A 606 -7.68 20.69 2.06
CA ILE A 606 -6.63 19.70 2.27
C ILE A 606 -5.69 19.72 1.05
N TRP A 607 -4.39 19.81 1.28
CA TRP A 607 -3.38 19.77 0.23
C TRP A 607 -2.49 18.56 0.44
N ARG A 608 -2.66 17.56 -0.42
CA ARG A 608 -1.89 16.32 -0.39
C ARG A 608 -0.63 16.47 -1.24
N LEU A 609 0.53 16.38 -0.59
CA LEU A 609 1.84 16.50 -1.21
C LEU A 609 2.44 15.10 -1.44
N ASP A 610 2.56 14.69 -2.72
CA ASP A 610 2.95 13.34 -3.14
C ASP A 610 4.32 13.27 -3.89
N SER A 611 4.97 14.42 -4.10
CA SER A 611 6.33 14.55 -4.65
C SER A 611 6.98 15.87 -4.22
N GLY A 612 8.24 16.10 -4.61
CA GLY A 612 8.98 17.30 -4.26
C GLY A 612 9.60 17.26 -2.86
N ASN A 613 10.45 18.25 -2.60
CA ASN A 613 10.90 18.54 -1.25
C ASN A 613 9.72 19.09 -0.44
N TYR A 614 9.30 18.36 0.60
CA TYR A 614 8.10 18.69 1.38
C TYR A 614 8.13 20.11 1.94
N GLU A 615 9.25 20.54 2.53
CA GLU A 615 9.39 21.88 3.13
C GLU A 615 9.20 22.99 2.09
N GLN A 616 9.84 22.86 0.92
CA GLN A 616 9.70 23.84 -0.15
C GLN A 616 8.28 23.89 -0.73
N VAL A 617 7.66 22.73 -0.98
CA VAL A 617 6.32 22.66 -1.58
C VAL A 617 5.25 23.12 -0.58
N SER A 618 5.35 22.72 0.69
CA SER A 618 4.43 23.17 1.74
C SER A 618 4.50 24.68 1.96
N GLU A 619 5.70 25.26 1.98
CA GLU A 619 5.87 26.72 2.07
C GLU A 619 5.21 27.44 0.88
N GLN A 620 5.35 26.93 -0.35
CA GLN A 620 4.67 27.50 -1.52
C GLN A 620 3.14 27.52 -1.36
N VAL A 621 2.57 26.41 -0.89
CA VAL A 621 1.11 26.30 -0.67
C VAL A 621 0.65 27.24 0.46
N VAL A 622 1.39 27.29 1.58
CA VAL A 622 1.04 28.14 2.72
C VAL A 622 1.14 29.62 2.36
N VAL A 623 2.22 30.06 1.69
CA VAL A 623 2.38 31.44 1.23
C VAL A 623 1.25 31.83 0.27
N ALA A 624 0.85 30.93 -0.63
CA ALA A 624 -0.31 31.16 -1.47
C ALA A 624 -1.58 31.32 -0.62
N TRP A 625 -1.85 30.42 0.33
CA TRP A 625 -3.03 30.51 1.18
C TRP A 625 -3.08 31.81 1.99
N GLU A 626 -1.97 32.23 2.60
CA GLU A 626 -1.87 33.49 3.36
C GLU A 626 -2.08 34.71 2.46
N GLY A 627 -1.45 34.72 1.28
CA GLY A 627 -1.64 35.80 0.30
C GLY A 627 -3.09 35.91 -0.15
N ARG A 628 -3.77 34.77 -0.36
CA ARG A 628 -5.19 34.75 -0.74
C ARG A 628 -6.10 35.23 0.39
N CYS A 629 -5.80 34.89 1.65
CA CYS A 629 -6.51 35.45 2.80
C CYS A 629 -6.37 36.97 2.89
N GLY A 630 -5.18 37.51 2.63
CA GLY A 630 -4.94 38.95 2.58
C GLY A 630 -5.75 39.64 1.46
N GLU A 631 -5.83 39.04 0.27
CA GLU A 631 -6.66 39.55 -0.83
C GLU A 631 -8.16 39.59 -0.46
N LEU A 632 -8.68 38.51 0.12
CA LEU A 632 -10.09 38.44 0.56
C LEU A 632 -10.39 39.50 1.63
N GLN A 633 -9.51 39.64 2.62
CA GLN A 633 -9.64 40.65 3.66
C GLN A 633 -9.63 42.08 3.09
N ALA A 634 -8.75 42.36 2.13
CA ALA A 634 -8.69 43.67 1.46
C ALA A 634 -9.98 43.99 0.66
N GLN A 635 -10.70 42.95 0.22
CA GLN A 635 -11.98 43.07 -0.49
C GLN A 635 -13.20 43.02 0.46
N GLY A 636 -12.99 42.88 1.77
CA GLY A 636 -14.07 42.80 2.76
C GLY A 636 -14.74 41.43 2.87
N TYR A 637 -14.12 40.38 2.34
CA TYR A 637 -14.58 38.99 2.43
C TYR A 637 -13.95 38.25 3.61
N PRO A 638 -14.60 37.20 4.14
CA PRO A 638 -14.02 36.36 5.18
C PRO A 638 -12.74 35.67 4.68
N PRO A 639 -11.75 35.43 5.57
CA PRO A 639 -10.57 34.66 5.21
C PRO A 639 -10.94 33.20 4.92
N LEU A 640 -10.06 32.50 4.21
CA LEU A 640 -10.22 31.06 3.99
C LEU A 640 -10.16 30.29 5.30
N ALA A 641 -10.81 29.13 5.33
CA ALA A 641 -10.66 28.19 6.43
C ALA A 641 -9.19 27.75 6.57
N PRO A 642 -8.74 27.36 7.77
CA PRO A 642 -7.38 26.88 8.00
C PRO A 642 -7.00 25.75 7.04
N LEU A 643 -5.84 25.92 6.40
CA LEU A 643 -5.22 24.95 5.51
C LEU A 643 -4.81 23.68 6.28
N GLU A 644 -5.03 22.52 5.67
CA GLU A 644 -4.53 21.23 6.16
C GLU A 644 -3.53 20.62 5.17
N LEU A 645 -2.34 20.29 5.65
CA LEU A 645 -1.28 19.68 4.84
C LEU A 645 -1.22 18.17 5.10
N MET A 646 -1.34 17.36 4.04
CA MET A 646 -1.13 15.92 4.09
C MET A 646 0.16 15.55 3.36
N ASN A 647 1.08 14.86 4.02
CA ASN A 647 2.27 14.30 3.36
C ASN A 647 2.06 12.82 3.04
N SER A 648 2.02 12.46 1.75
CA SER A 648 1.96 11.07 1.30
C SER A 648 3.25 10.56 0.64
N ASN A 649 4.30 11.38 0.61
CA ASN A 649 5.60 11.06 0.01
C ASN A 649 6.65 10.66 1.06
N LEU A 650 6.30 9.71 1.92
CA LEU A 650 7.18 9.22 3.00
C LEU A 650 7.76 7.85 2.63
N SER A 651 9.08 7.73 2.74
CA SER A 651 9.83 6.53 2.39
C SER A 651 10.56 5.89 3.58
N SER A 652 10.74 6.63 4.67
CA SER A 652 11.39 6.15 5.89
C SER A 652 10.77 6.74 7.17
N VAL A 653 11.12 6.16 8.32
CA VAL A 653 10.82 6.75 9.64
C VAL A 653 11.59 8.06 9.85
N ASP A 654 12.77 8.19 9.23
CA ASP A 654 13.58 9.40 9.32
C ASP A 654 12.92 10.56 8.54
N ASP A 655 12.21 10.27 7.44
CA ASP A 655 11.38 11.26 6.74
C ASP A 655 10.27 11.77 7.65
N ILE A 656 9.63 10.89 8.43
CA ILE A 656 8.62 11.29 9.43
C ILE A 656 9.25 12.20 10.49
N ALA A 657 10.43 11.84 11.00
CA ALA A 657 11.14 12.65 11.99
C ALA A 657 11.46 14.04 11.43
N ALA A 658 11.98 14.11 10.19
CA ALA A 658 12.28 15.35 9.51
C ALA A 658 11.05 16.25 9.40
N VAL A 659 9.94 15.76 8.83
CA VAL A 659 8.73 16.60 8.63
C VAL A 659 8.02 16.94 9.94
N SER A 660 8.13 16.08 10.96
CA SER A 660 7.54 16.33 12.28
C SER A 660 8.26 17.43 13.06
N SER A 661 9.52 17.70 12.71
CA SER A 661 10.38 18.72 13.32
C SER A 661 10.26 20.10 12.67
N LEU A 662 9.55 20.21 11.54
CA LEU A 662 9.36 21.46 10.82
C LEU A 662 8.55 22.47 11.65
N HIS A 663 8.68 23.75 11.26
CA HIS A 663 7.93 24.84 11.87
C HIS A 663 6.41 24.56 11.80
N PRO A 664 5.62 24.83 12.88
CA PRO A 664 4.18 24.51 12.92
C PRO A 664 3.37 25.03 11.74
N ARG A 665 3.79 26.16 11.14
CA ARG A 665 3.17 26.77 9.94
C ARG A 665 3.12 25.85 8.71
N ILE A 666 4.15 25.03 8.51
CA ILE A 666 4.27 24.13 7.34
C ILE A 666 4.28 22.65 7.72
N LYS A 667 4.12 22.33 9.01
CA LYS A 667 4.11 20.97 9.51
C LYS A 667 2.86 20.23 9.01
N PRO A 668 2.97 18.96 8.56
CA PRO A 668 1.79 18.20 8.13
C PRO A 668 0.83 17.99 9.30
N THR A 669 -0.46 18.14 9.03
CA THR A 669 -1.52 17.69 9.94
C THR A 669 -1.71 16.18 9.85
N THR A 670 -1.51 15.63 8.64
CA THR A 670 -1.66 14.20 8.36
C THR A 670 -0.43 13.62 7.65
N LEU A 671 0.02 12.47 8.13
CA LEU A 671 1.01 11.61 7.49
C LEU A 671 0.26 10.43 6.85
N ALA A 672 0.53 10.15 5.57
CA ALA A 672 -0.07 9.04 4.86
C ALA A 672 1.00 8.12 4.27
N PHE A 673 1.05 6.87 4.67
CA PHE A 673 2.04 5.93 4.15
C PHE A 673 1.54 4.48 4.18
N GLY A 674 1.97 3.69 3.19
CA GLY A 674 1.68 2.25 3.13
C GLY A 674 2.87 1.39 3.49
N THR A 675 4.03 1.72 2.92
CA THR A 675 5.17 0.79 2.83
C THR A 675 6.22 0.89 3.93
N LEU A 676 6.09 1.83 4.87
CA LEU A 676 7.15 2.03 5.88
C LEU A 676 7.34 0.82 6.80
N ALA A 677 6.24 0.15 7.12
CA ALA A 677 6.24 -1.03 7.97
C ALA A 677 6.30 -2.34 7.18
N ASP A 678 6.16 -2.30 5.85
CA ASP A 678 6.29 -3.46 4.99
C ASP A 678 7.76 -3.88 4.84
N GLY A 679 8.01 -5.19 4.76
CA GLY A 679 9.32 -5.74 4.45
C GLY A 679 9.72 -6.88 5.37
N PHE A 680 11.05 -7.12 5.42
CA PHE A 680 11.65 -8.21 6.16
C PHE A 680 12.92 -7.73 6.86
N LEU A 681 13.10 -8.18 8.10
CA LEU A 681 14.38 -8.21 8.78
C LEU A 681 15.27 -9.29 8.15
N PRO A 682 16.61 -9.25 8.36
CA PRO A 682 17.45 -10.40 8.08
C PRO A 682 16.91 -11.68 8.74
N PHE A 683 16.82 -12.77 7.99
CA PHE A 683 16.28 -14.02 8.52
C PHE A 683 17.26 -14.64 9.52
N LEU A 684 16.72 -15.17 10.61
CA LEU A 684 17.48 -15.90 11.62
C LEU A 684 17.52 -17.38 11.24
N GLU A 685 18.60 -18.09 11.60
CA GLU A 685 18.72 -19.53 11.36
C GLU A 685 17.53 -20.33 11.95
N PRO A 686 17.23 -21.52 11.39
CA PRO A 686 16.11 -22.33 11.84
C PRO A 686 16.39 -22.86 13.23
N ASP A 687 15.31 -23.10 13.98
CA ASP A 687 15.39 -23.75 15.27
C ASP A 687 16.08 -25.11 15.10
N CYS A 688 17.21 -25.32 15.77
CA CYS A 688 17.87 -26.62 15.80
C CYS A 688 17.11 -27.55 16.76
N GLY A 689 15.92 -28.03 16.37
CA GLY A 689 15.17 -29.10 17.03
C GLY A 689 14.62 -28.82 18.44
N ASP A 690 13.72 -29.70 18.88
CA ASP A 690 12.88 -29.58 20.08
C ASP A 690 13.61 -29.57 21.44
N GLU A 691 14.94 -29.74 21.49
CA GLU A 691 15.70 -29.66 22.74
C GLU A 691 15.78 -28.22 23.30
N ALA A 692 15.64 -27.20 22.44
CA ALA A 692 15.58 -25.79 22.89
C ALA A 692 14.25 -25.45 23.60
N ALA A 693 13.17 -26.20 23.33
CA ALA A 693 11.86 -25.98 23.96
C ALA A 693 11.79 -26.57 25.39
N ALA A 694 12.60 -27.58 25.69
CA ALA A 694 12.75 -28.13 27.05
C ALA A 694 13.74 -27.32 27.91
N ALA A 695 14.64 -26.56 27.29
CA ALA A 695 15.60 -25.68 27.96
C ALA A 695 15.11 -24.22 28.06
N VAL A 696 13.90 -24.01 28.58
CA VAL A 696 13.50 -22.70 29.15
C VAL A 696 14.09 -22.58 30.57
N ASP A 697 15.37 -22.89 30.69
CA ASP A 697 16.20 -22.48 31.82
C ASP A 697 17.28 -21.58 31.22
N GLY A 698 17.51 -20.42 31.83
CA GLY A 698 18.02 -19.18 31.20
C GLY A 698 19.43 -19.19 30.58
N THR A 699 20.01 -20.33 30.23
CA THR A 699 21.35 -20.54 29.68
C THR A 699 21.42 -20.59 28.15
N GLU A 700 20.50 -21.23 27.45
CA GLU A 700 20.49 -21.23 25.96
C GLU A 700 20.01 -19.89 25.41
N LEU A 701 19.00 -19.28 26.06
CA LEU A 701 18.55 -17.92 25.76
C LEU A 701 19.69 -16.88 25.91
N LYS A 702 20.65 -17.11 26.81
CA LYS A 702 21.86 -16.27 26.95
C LYS A 702 22.84 -16.45 25.79
N LYS A 703 23.00 -17.66 25.25
CA LYS A 703 23.85 -17.91 24.07
C LYS A 703 23.25 -17.31 22.81
N GLU A 704 21.94 -17.43 22.63
CA GLU A 704 21.24 -16.83 21.50
C GLU A 704 21.20 -15.30 21.61
N LYS A 705 20.98 -14.76 22.82
CA LYS A 705 21.12 -13.32 23.10
C LYS A 705 22.55 -12.82 22.86
N ALA A 706 23.59 -13.60 23.18
CA ALA A 706 24.97 -13.24 22.88
C ALA A 706 25.26 -13.26 21.37
N ARG A 707 24.76 -14.26 20.63
CA ARG A 707 24.87 -14.34 19.16
C ARG A 707 24.08 -13.24 18.45
N ALA A 708 22.89 -12.91 18.95
CA ALA A 708 22.04 -11.89 18.37
C ALA A 708 22.47 -10.47 18.75
N ALA A 709 22.94 -10.22 19.97
CA ALA A 709 23.50 -8.93 20.37
C ALA A 709 24.78 -8.58 19.58
N THR A 710 25.61 -9.59 19.28
CA THR A 710 26.78 -9.41 18.40
C THR A 710 26.36 -9.09 16.96
N ALA A 711 25.21 -9.60 16.49
CA ALA A 711 24.68 -9.36 15.15
C ALA A 711 23.91 -8.04 14.99
N ALA A 712 23.14 -7.60 16.01
CA ALA A 712 22.42 -6.34 15.99
C ALA A 712 23.36 -5.12 15.99
N ALA A 713 24.54 -5.24 16.64
CA ALA A 713 25.58 -4.22 16.62
C ALA A 713 26.21 -4.00 15.23
N ALA A 714 26.18 -5.00 14.34
CA ALA A 714 26.73 -4.90 12.99
C ALA A 714 25.72 -4.34 11.96
N GLY A 715 24.41 -4.41 12.23
CA GLY A 715 23.35 -3.99 11.30
C GLY A 715 22.87 -2.55 11.46
N ALA A 716 23.27 -1.84 12.52
CA ALA A 716 22.76 -0.49 12.82
C ALA A 716 23.58 0.66 12.23
N GLY A 717 24.71 0.37 11.57
CA GLY A 717 25.57 1.37 10.91
C GLY A 717 25.45 1.28 9.40
N ALA A 718 24.85 2.29 8.77
CA ALA A 718 25.07 2.54 7.35
C ALA A 718 26.57 2.83 7.14
N GLY A 719 27.28 1.87 6.58
CA GLY A 719 28.67 2.02 6.14
C GLY A 719 29.71 2.13 7.25
N ALA A 720 30.06 1.01 7.89
CA ALA A 720 31.35 0.90 8.57
C ALA A 720 31.89 -0.54 8.49
N VAL A 721 33.12 -0.66 8.00
CA VAL A 721 33.91 -1.87 7.83
C VAL A 721 34.05 -2.60 9.16
N ALA A 722 33.38 -3.74 9.33
CA ALA A 722 33.53 -4.60 10.50
C ALA A 722 33.55 -6.08 10.09
N GLY A 723 34.73 -6.71 10.26
CA GLY A 723 34.94 -8.17 10.35
C GLY A 723 34.49 -9.02 9.16
N ALA A 724 35.44 -9.43 8.31
CA ALA A 724 35.21 -10.15 7.05
C ALA A 724 34.61 -11.58 7.14
N ASP A 725 34.26 -12.10 8.33
CA ASP A 725 33.94 -13.52 8.51
C ASP A 725 32.54 -13.81 9.11
N ALA A 726 31.68 -12.80 9.32
CA ALA A 726 30.30 -13.06 9.73
C ALA A 726 29.44 -13.44 8.51
N PRO A 727 28.78 -14.62 8.48
CA PRO A 727 27.96 -15.02 7.35
C PRO A 727 26.82 -13.99 7.15
N VAL A 728 26.74 -13.43 5.94
CA VAL A 728 25.69 -12.48 5.56
C VAL A 728 24.35 -13.21 5.67
N ARG A 729 23.48 -12.75 6.59
CA ARG A 729 22.16 -13.33 6.76
C ARG A 729 21.29 -13.03 5.53
N PRO A 730 20.49 -14.00 5.06
CA PRO A 730 19.64 -13.78 3.92
C PRO A 730 18.56 -12.74 4.24
N THR A 731 18.30 -11.86 3.28
CA THR A 731 17.27 -10.81 3.35
C THR A 731 16.40 -10.86 2.11
N ILE A 732 15.09 -10.65 2.28
CA ILE A 732 14.15 -10.46 1.16
C ILE A 732 13.86 -8.98 1.03
N THR A 733 13.88 -8.47 -0.20
CA THR A 733 13.55 -7.07 -0.51
C THR A 733 12.24 -6.98 -1.26
N LEU A 734 11.45 -5.95 -0.99
CA LEU A 734 10.21 -5.70 -1.72
C LEU A 734 10.52 -5.08 -3.09
N ALA A 735 9.62 -5.29 -4.05
CA ALA A 735 9.75 -4.72 -5.38
C ALA A 735 9.18 -3.30 -5.39
N SER A 736 9.82 -2.39 -6.13
CA SER A 736 9.23 -1.10 -6.45
C SER A 736 8.41 -1.23 -7.72
N VAL A 737 7.13 -1.52 -7.56
CA VAL A 737 6.15 -1.53 -8.65
C VAL A 737 5.26 -0.30 -8.64
N VAL A 738 4.83 0.09 -9.84
CA VAL A 738 3.84 1.14 -10.09
C VAL A 738 2.97 0.69 -11.26
N MET A 739 1.65 0.74 -11.11
CA MET A 739 0.72 0.60 -12.22
C MET A 739 -0.01 1.91 -12.43
N LYS A 740 -0.12 2.38 -13.67
CA LYS A 740 -0.77 3.66 -13.97
C LYS A 740 -1.44 3.68 -15.33
N LEU A 741 -2.40 4.60 -15.45
CA LEU A 741 -2.97 4.99 -16.72
C LEU A 741 -1.87 5.59 -17.60
N VAL A 742 -1.67 4.98 -18.77
CA VAL A 742 -0.67 5.41 -19.75
C VAL A 742 -1.31 5.93 -21.03
N GLN A 743 -2.55 5.52 -21.32
CA GLN A 743 -3.35 6.05 -22.42
C GLN A 743 -4.82 6.13 -22.02
N ALA A 744 -5.51 7.18 -22.45
CA ALA A 744 -6.94 7.34 -22.44
C ALA A 744 -7.42 7.66 -23.87
N ARG A 745 -8.56 7.10 -24.25
CA ARG A 745 -9.16 7.29 -25.59
C ARG A 745 -10.61 7.72 -25.44
N PRO A 746 -11.03 8.78 -26.15
CA PRO A 746 -12.39 9.26 -26.05
C PRO A 746 -13.37 8.32 -26.78
N PRO A 747 -14.66 8.31 -26.39
CA PRO A 747 -15.70 7.54 -27.11
C PRO A 747 -15.95 8.04 -28.53
N ARG A 748 -15.59 9.29 -28.81
CA ARG A 748 -15.80 10.00 -30.08
C ARG A 748 -14.72 11.04 -30.28
N GLN A 749 -14.56 11.52 -31.50
CA GLN A 749 -13.68 12.65 -31.77
C GLN A 749 -14.18 13.88 -30.98
N ILE A 750 -13.32 14.45 -30.14
CA ILE A 750 -13.65 15.61 -29.33
C ILE A 750 -13.61 16.84 -30.25
N PRO A 751 -14.65 17.68 -30.29
CA PRO A 751 -14.62 18.92 -31.04
C PRO A 751 -13.43 19.77 -30.57
N THR A 752 -12.51 20.08 -31.47
CA THR A 752 -11.48 21.09 -31.21
C THR A 752 -12.20 22.43 -31.09
N GLY A 753 -12.11 23.09 -29.93
CA GLY A 753 -12.79 24.35 -29.68
C GLY A 753 -12.44 25.40 -30.75
N GLY A 754 -13.44 25.85 -31.51
CA GLY A 754 -13.45 27.14 -32.22
C GLY A 754 -12.49 27.36 -33.41
N GLY A 755 -12.98 27.10 -34.64
CA GLY A 755 -13.04 28.17 -35.66
C GLY A 755 -11.81 28.57 -36.49
N GLY A 756 -10.66 27.89 -36.42
CA GLY A 756 -9.49 28.20 -37.26
C GLY A 756 -9.17 27.11 -38.28
N GLY A 757 -9.45 27.33 -39.56
CA GLY A 757 -9.15 26.41 -40.69
C GLY A 757 -7.65 26.23 -41.02
N GLY A 758 -6.78 26.09 -40.03
CA GLY A 758 -5.37 25.78 -40.20
C GLY A 758 -5.12 24.28 -40.09
N GLY A 759 -4.78 23.63 -41.20
CA GLY A 759 -4.64 22.17 -41.37
C GLY A 759 -3.50 21.48 -40.61
N GLY A 760 -3.14 21.92 -39.41
CA GLY A 760 -2.34 21.16 -38.46
C GLY A 760 -3.27 20.59 -37.41
N GLY A 761 -3.87 19.42 -37.65
CA GLY A 761 -4.76 18.81 -36.67
C GLY A 761 -4.03 18.66 -35.34
N ASP A 762 -4.51 19.36 -34.30
CA ASP A 762 -4.02 19.20 -32.92
C ASP A 762 -4.22 17.75 -32.52
N LYS A 763 -3.17 16.95 -32.69
CA LYS A 763 -3.18 15.54 -32.31
C LYS A 763 -3.16 15.50 -30.80
N MET A 764 -4.12 14.77 -30.23
CA MET A 764 -4.14 14.40 -28.82
C MET A 764 -2.73 13.96 -28.37
N PRO A 765 -2.29 14.30 -27.15
CA PRO A 765 -1.04 13.80 -26.61
C PRO A 765 -0.93 12.29 -26.76
N VAL A 766 0.26 11.82 -27.13
CA VAL A 766 0.54 10.42 -27.45
C VAL A 766 0.39 9.48 -26.24
N CYS A 767 0.46 10.02 -25.02
CA CYS A 767 0.23 9.29 -23.78
C CYS A 767 -0.26 10.21 -22.67
N ALA A 768 -0.75 9.60 -21.60
CA ALA A 768 -1.01 10.27 -20.33
C ALA A 768 0.28 10.40 -19.52
N ILE A 769 0.51 11.56 -18.90
CA ILE A 769 1.78 11.92 -18.27
C ILE A 769 1.57 12.25 -16.78
N LYS A 770 2.55 11.89 -15.94
CA LYS A 770 2.80 12.51 -14.63
C LYS A 770 4.24 13.04 -14.60
N LEU A 771 4.44 14.26 -14.11
CA LEU A 771 5.77 14.84 -13.89
C LEU A 771 6.18 14.75 -12.42
N GLY A 772 5.41 15.37 -11.51
CA GLY A 772 5.81 15.57 -10.11
C GLY A 772 6.62 16.85 -9.91
N ASP A 773 6.89 17.20 -8.65
CA ASP A 773 7.57 18.44 -8.25
C ASP A 773 9.10 18.37 -8.25
N ASP A 774 9.71 17.21 -8.56
CA ASP A 774 11.15 16.97 -8.44
C ASP A 774 12.02 17.61 -9.56
N GLY A 775 11.50 18.62 -10.28
CA GLY A 775 12.22 19.37 -11.32
C GLY A 775 12.36 18.62 -12.65
N GLY A 776 12.10 19.31 -13.77
CA GLY A 776 11.94 18.75 -15.12
C GLY A 776 13.19 18.17 -15.80
N GLY A 777 14.01 17.35 -15.13
CA GLY A 777 15.23 16.78 -15.71
C GLY A 777 15.63 15.37 -15.27
N GLY A 778 14.90 14.70 -14.37
CA GLY A 778 15.23 13.33 -13.95
C GLY A 778 14.82 13.01 -12.51
N GLY A 779 13.59 13.39 -12.13
CA GLY A 779 13.02 13.08 -10.82
C GLY A 779 12.12 11.84 -10.86
N GLY A 780 12.25 10.96 -9.86
CA GLY A 780 11.74 9.56 -9.87
C GLY A 780 10.24 9.38 -9.90
N LYS A 781 9.48 10.47 -10.03
CA LYS A 781 8.02 10.50 -10.13
C LYS A 781 7.53 10.69 -11.57
N VAL A 782 8.41 11.05 -12.51
CA VAL A 782 8.08 11.16 -13.94
C VAL A 782 7.62 9.80 -14.47
N GLN A 783 6.47 9.82 -15.15
CA GLN A 783 5.84 8.64 -15.75
C GLN A 783 5.28 8.99 -17.12
N VAL A 784 5.62 8.15 -18.08
CA VAL A 784 5.16 8.14 -19.47
C VAL A 784 4.86 6.70 -19.87
N ASP A 785 4.18 6.49 -20.99
CA ASP A 785 3.86 5.15 -21.48
C ASP A 785 5.16 4.37 -21.81
N PRO A 786 5.44 3.25 -21.12
CA PRO A 786 6.68 2.48 -21.30
C PRO A 786 6.76 1.74 -22.65
N ARG A 787 5.70 1.79 -23.47
CA ARG A 787 5.66 1.19 -24.81
C ARG A 787 6.12 2.14 -25.90
N LEU A 788 6.21 3.45 -25.61
CA LEU A 788 6.62 4.45 -26.58
C LEU A 788 8.11 4.37 -26.87
N ASP A 789 8.48 4.74 -28.10
CA ASP A 789 9.88 4.99 -28.43
C ASP A 789 10.44 6.13 -27.58
N HIS A 790 11.72 6.03 -27.22
CA HIS A 790 12.40 7.01 -26.38
C HIS A 790 12.17 8.45 -26.88
N ASP A 791 12.39 8.71 -28.17
CA ASP A 791 12.22 10.04 -28.75
C ASP A 791 10.79 10.57 -28.66
N VAL A 792 9.80 9.68 -28.78
CA VAL A 792 8.38 10.05 -28.70
C VAL A 792 8.00 10.39 -27.27
N ALA A 793 8.44 9.56 -26.32
CA ALA A 793 8.22 9.79 -24.91
C ALA A 793 8.95 11.05 -24.40
N MET A 794 10.18 11.32 -24.85
CA MET A 794 10.91 12.54 -24.51
C MET A 794 10.25 13.79 -25.09
N LYS A 795 9.74 13.76 -26.32
CA LYS A 795 8.95 14.87 -26.88
C LYS A 795 7.69 15.14 -26.07
N ALA A 796 6.97 14.08 -25.68
CA ALA A 796 5.77 14.21 -24.85
C ALA A 796 6.11 14.81 -23.47
N LEU A 797 7.20 14.35 -22.85
CA LEU A 797 7.70 14.87 -21.58
C LEU A 797 8.11 16.35 -21.68
N HIS A 798 8.87 16.72 -22.71
CA HIS A 798 9.28 18.10 -22.94
C HIS A 798 8.08 19.03 -23.09
N ALA A 799 7.07 18.64 -23.88
CA ALA A 799 5.85 19.43 -24.03
C ALA A 799 5.10 19.61 -22.70
N ALA A 800 5.01 18.56 -21.88
CA ALA A 800 4.39 18.64 -20.55
C ALA A 800 5.18 19.55 -19.60
N VAL A 801 6.51 19.46 -19.61
CA VAL A 801 7.40 20.32 -18.79
C VAL A 801 7.30 21.78 -19.21
N GLU A 802 7.29 22.07 -20.52
CA GLU A 802 7.13 23.41 -21.06
C GLU A 802 5.79 24.02 -20.62
N MET A 803 4.70 23.26 -20.76
CA MET A 803 3.37 23.70 -20.35
C MET A 803 3.28 23.95 -18.83
N ALA A 804 3.87 23.06 -18.02
CA ALA A 804 3.90 23.22 -16.57
C ALA A 804 4.72 24.44 -16.13
N ARG A 805 5.93 24.59 -16.66
CA ARG A 805 6.79 25.73 -16.38
C ARG A 805 6.13 27.03 -16.80
N GLY A 806 5.60 27.06 -18.03
CA GLY A 806 4.90 28.22 -18.57
C GLY A 806 3.68 28.62 -17.75
N SER A 807 2.87 27.65 -17.31
CA SER A 807 1.74 27.90 -16.42
C SER A 807 2.18 28.49 -15.07
N ALA A 808 3.32 28.08 -14.53
CA ALA A 808 3.82 28.52 -13.23
C ALA A 808 4.47 29.91 -13.26
N THR A 809 5.12 30.29 -14.37
CA THR A 809 5.94 31.52 -14.45
C THR A 809 5.32 32.66 -15.25
N SER A 810 4.36 32.38 -16.12
CA SER A 810 3.72 33.40 -16.97
C SER A 810 2.64 34.17 -16.22
N VAL A 811 2.41 35.41 -16.62
CA VAL A 811 1.24 36.18 -16.17
C VAL A 811 0.02 35.61 -16.88
N LEU A 812 -0.92 35.05 -16.11
CA LEU A 812 -2.14 34.44 -16.63
C LEU A 812 -3.28 35.47 -16.64
N ASP A 813 -4.03 35.53 -17.74
CA ASP A 813 -5.27 36.30 -17.81
C ASP A 813 -6.40 35.54 -17.11
N SER A 814 -6.88 36.09 -15.99
CA SER A 814 -7.95 35.52 -15.16
C SER A 814 -9.21 35.23 -15.95
N ASP A 815 -9.65 36.14 -16.81
CA ASP A 815 -10.91 36.01 -17.52
C ASP A 815 -10.79 34.96 -18.63
N ALA A 816 -9.65 34.94 -19.32
CA ALA A 816 -9.33 33.92 -20.31
C ALA A 816 -9.29 32.51 -19.70
N VAL A 817 -8.53 32.31 -18.63
CA VAL A 817 -8.40 31.01 -17.94
C VAL A 817 -9.76 30.56 -17.40
N SER A 818 -10.52 31.46 -16.77
CA SER A 818 -11.85 31.15 -16.21
C SER A 818 -12.86 30.77 -17.31
N ALA A 819 -12.86 31.49 -18.44
CA ALA A 819 -13.73 31.18 -19.57
C ALA A 819 -13.44 29.79 -20.15
N VAL A 820 -12.17 29.46 -20.38
CA VAL A 820 -11.79 28.15 -20.93
C VAL A 820 -12.10 27.01 -19.95
N LEU A 821 -11.85 27.20 -18.65
CA LEU A 821 -12.22 26.21 -17.64
C LEU A 821 -13.74 25.98 -17.58
N ALA A 822 -14.53 27.05 -17.65
CA ALA A 822 -15.99 26.96 -17.67
C ALA A 822 -16.51 26.26 -18.94
N GLU A 823 -15.95 26.57 -20.11
CA GLU A 823 -16.26 25.89 -21.37
C GLU A 823 -15.93 24.40 -21.29
N ALA A 824 -14.76 24.04 -20.76
CA ALA A 824 -14.36 22.64 -20.62
C ALA A 824 -15.28 21.88 -19.64
N TYR A 825 -15.68 22.53 -18.54
CA TYR A 825 -16.63 21.97 -17.58
C TYR A 825 -18.02 21.74 -18.20
N ASP A 826 -18.56 22.71 -18.95
CA ASP A 826 -19.83 22.55 -19.69
C ASP A 826 -19.75 21.43 -20.72
N MET A 827 -18.65 21.38 -21.46
CA MET A 827 -18.41 20.36 -22.50
C MET A 827 -18.49 18.94 -21.93
N VAL A 828 -17.88 18.70 -20.76
CA VAL A 828 -17.90 17.40 -20.11
C VAL A 828 -19.24 17.13 -19.44
N THR A 829 -19.75 18.07 -18.64
CA THR A 829 -20.90 17.80 -17.75
C THR A 829 -22.26 17.96 -18.42
N ARG A 830 -22.41 18.88 -19.38
CA ARG A 830 -23.68 19.16 -20.06
C ARG A 830 -23.77 18.55 -21.44
N ARG A 831 -22.66 18.59 -22.20
CA ARG A 831 -22.61 18.03 -23.57
C ARG A 831 -22.14 16.58 -23.62
N GLY A 832 -21.65 16.06 -22.48
CA GLY A 832 -21.29 14.66 -22.31
C GLY A 832 -20.22 14.18 -23.30
N VAL A 833 -19.23 15.01 -23.66
CA VAL A 833 -18.28 14.64 -24.75
C VAL A 833 -17.47 13.37 -24.47
N LEU A 834 -17.28 13.04 -23.20
CA LEU A 834 -16.56 11.84 -22.73
C LEU A 834 -17.51 10.71 -22.24
N MET A 835 -18.82 10.93 -22.30
CA MET A 835 -19.82 9.92 -21.90
C MET A 835 -20.11 8.95 -23.05
N ALA A 836 -20.53 7.73 -22.69
CA ALA A 836 -20.97 6.76 -23.68
C ALA A 836 -22.20 7.29 -24.44
N VAL A 837 -22.22 7.11 -25.76
CA VAL A 837 -23.40 7.43 -26.57
C VAL A 837 -24.44 6.32 -26.32
N PRO A 838 -25.67 6.64 -25.91
CA PRO A 838 -26.72 5.63 -25.82
C PRO A 838 -26.85 4.90 -27.17
N PRO A 839 -27.05 3.57 -27.20
CA PRO A 839 -27.36 2.89 -28.44
C PRO A 839 -28.60 3.55 -29.07
N GLN A 840 -28.47 3.98 -30.33
CA GLN A 840 -29.54 4.64 -31.09
C GLN A 840 -30.65 3.68 -31.49
#